data_AF-A0A7W0RQN0-F1
#
_entry.id   AF-A0A7W0RQN0-F1
#
_cell.length_a   1.000
_cell.length_b   1.000
_cell.length_c   1.000
_cell.angle_alpha   90.00
_cell.angle_beta   90.00
_cell.angle_gamma   90.00
#
_symmetry.space_group_name_H-M   'P 1'
#
loop_
_entity.id
_entity.type
_entity.pdbx_description
1 polymer ?
#
loop_
_entity_poly.entity_id
_entity_poly.type
_entity_poly.pdbx_seq_one_letter_code
_entity_poly.pdbx_strand_id
1 'polypeptide(L)'
;MPLCPPVRPGRSALCLALIVSASFAAPTFAADPPSASVALSFQPRQKGVEIDVPDKADVANCTVKVERKGNVSGWVVLGPQGQILRRFLDTDGDNVVDQWRYFHNGVEVYRDLDTNANNKMDQARWVNTGGTRWGIDANEDGKIDSWKVLSAEEATRVAVEAMLAGDAALLQTVLIGADDVKALGIGGDIAKQLLDSVAKPAEQIQAATTGSKILTSQTTWMRFDSSSPGVVPADEGKAAKDLFVYENAMAIVEYGDQTGLVQIGEMLRVGDVWKLTQIPKPLEGDTIQITNGGILMQPALVSPDGVPGGISPKMRELLEALQKLDANAPDPSAGVEAFARYNAERAEILAGLAQSADTPEDKEMWTRQFADSVSAAVTTGVYPEGLQKLDAVERQLAKDKADPILRAYVLYRRLFADYNQRLRQSDAEGRVQVQQWWLSQLTSFVDKFPESPDAADALLQLALAEELSNEFDKAAAWYDKLAKAHPDTERGQQAAGALNRLGLKGKPFAMTGAGLKGGTISSDQFKGKVLLVLFWSTACKPCEEDLPLIRALYQQYGKSGFEILGVNLDPTAEGVASYMAKHQMTWPQIHEAGGQDSKPARDFGIVSLPTMILVGSDGKVVSRAVSVAQLKESLPELLKPKQ
;
A
#
# COMPACT_ATOMS: atom_id res chain seq x y z
N MET A 1 -21.65 -47.34 -56.30
CA MET A 1 -22.80 -47.25 -57.23
C MET A 1 -23.16 -45.79 -57.43
N PRO A 2 -23.50 -45.39 -58.66
CA PRO A 2 -23.32 -44.05 -59.22
C PRO A 2 -24.53 -43.13 -58.90
N LEU A 3 -24.48 -41.81 -59.09
CA LEU A 3 -24.86 -41.15 -60.36
C LEU A 3 -24.54 -39.64 -60.33
N CYS A 4 -23.89 -39.16 -61.39
CA CYS A 4 -23.85 -37.75 -61.83
C CYS A 4 -25.04 -37.43 -62.79
N PRO A 5 -25.07 -36.29 -63.53
CA PRO A 5 -25.70 -34.99 -63.28
C PRO A 5 -26.79 -34.65 -64.35
N PRO A 6 -27.26 -33.39 -64.55
CA PRO A 6 -26.66 -32.47 -65.57
C PRO A 6 -26.75 -30.93 -65.24
N VAL A 7 -25.70 -30.10 -65.48
CA VAL A 7 -25.35 -29.20 -66.63
C VAL A 7 -25.73 -27.69 -66.49
N ARG A 8 -24.69 -26.86 -66.19
CA ARG A 8 -24.16 -25.54 -66.69
C ARG A 8 -25.05 -24.47 -67.41
N PRO A 9 -24.60 -23.17 -67.60
CA PRO A 9 -23.25 -22.56 -67.44
C PRO A 9 -23.13 -21.14 -66.80
N GLY A 10 -21.90 -20.77 -66.40
CA GLY A 10 -21.30 -19.46 -66.73
C GLY A 10 -21.16 -18.39 -65.65
N ARG A 11 -19.94 -18.25 -65.08
CA ARG A 11 -19.11 -17.02 -65.04
C ARG A 11 -17.99 -17.17 -64.00
N SER A 12 -16.76 -17.00 -64.46
CA SER A 12 -15.53 -17.06 -63.68
C SER A 12 -15.42 -15.90 -62.70
N ALA A 13 -15.22 -16.19 -61.42
CA ALA A 13 -14.68 -15.25 -60.44
C ALA A 13 -13.81 -16.04 -59.46
N LEU A 14 -12.50 -16.05 -59.71
CA LEU A 14 -11.50 -16.62 -58.82
C LEU A 14 -11.16 -15.54 -57.78
N CYS A 15 -11.53 -15.77 -56.52
CA CYS A 15 -11.04 -14.99 -55.39
C CYS A 15 -9.54 -15.26 -55.21
N LEU A 16 -8.71 -14.24 -55.41
CA LEU A 16 -7.32 -14.24 -54.95
C LEU A 16 -7.25 -13.36 -53.69
N ALA A 17 -7.07 -14.01 -52.53
CA ALA A 17 -6.65 -13.35 -51.31
C ALA A 17 -5.18 -12.97 -51.47
N LEU A 18 -4.89 -11.67 -51.51
CA LEU A 18 -3.52 -11.14 -51.58
C LEU A 18 -2.94 -11.10 -50.16
N ILE A 19 -2.18 -12.14 -49.83
CA ILE A 19 -1.16 -12.12 -48.78
C ILE A 19 -0.03 -11.24 -49.34
N VAL A 20 0.20 -10.06 -48.76
CA VAL A 20 1.41 -9.28 -49.02
C VAL A 20 2.40 -9.59 -47.91
N SER A 21 3.15 -10.67 -48.12
CA SER A 21 4.47 -10.86 -47.56
C SER A 21 5.44 -9.96 -48.34
N ALA A 22 5.84 -8.84 -47.76
CA ALA A 22 6.89 -7.99 -48.31
C ALA A 22 8.19 -8.20 -47.49
N SER A 23 8.96 -9.21 -47.89
CA SER A 23 10.40 -9.19 -47.67
C SER A 23 11.00 -8.24 -48.72
N PHE A 24 11.56 -7.12 -48.27
CA PHE A 24 12.51 -6.35 -49.06
C PHE A 24 13.71 -6.00 -48.18
N ALA A 25 14.83 -6.67 -48.45
CA ALA A 25 16.14 -6.12 -48.15
C ALA A 25 16.44 -5.07 -49.24
N ALA A 26 16.74 -3.85 -48.83
CA ALA A 26 17.43 -2.85 -49.64
C ALA A 26 18.37 -2.05 -48.72
N PRO A 27 19.65 -1.86 -49.09
CA PRO A 27 20.52 -0.96 -48.36
C PRO A 27 20.20 0.47 -48.80
N THR A 28 19.56 1.26 -47.97
CA THR A 28 19.31 2.68 -48.27
C THR A 28 20.33 3.56 -47.57
N PHE A 29 21.25 4.08 -48.39
CA PHE A 29 22.10 5.25 -48.16
C PHE A 29 21.38 6.39 -47.44
N ALA A 30 22.15 7.23 -46.73
CA ALA A 30 21.75 8.49 -46.10
C ALA A 30 20.69 9.28 -46.93
N ALA A 31 19.42 9.02 -46.69
CA ALA A 31 18.29 9.47 -47.50
C ALA A 31 17.53 10.60 -46.80
N ASP A 32 16.86 11.42 -47.60
CA ASP A 32 15.88 12.40 -47.14
C ASP A 32 14.94 11.78 -46.09
N PRO A 33 14.53 12.53 -45.05
CA PRO A 33 13.66 12.00 -44.00
C PRO A 33 12.40 11.38 -44.59
N PRO A 34 11.89 10.26 -44.03
CA PRO A 34 10.64 9.66 -44.50
C PRO A 34 9.49 10.67 -44.41
N SER A 35 8.45 10.49 -45.22
CA SER A 35 7.25 11.30 -45.08
C SER A 35 6.64 11.12 -43.68
N ALA A 36 5.98 12.16 -43.16
CA ALA A 36 5.31 12.09 -41.86
C ALA A 36 4.31 10.93 -41.79
N SER A 37 3.62 10.62 -42.90
CA SER A 37 2.69 9.48 -42.97
C SER A 37 3.36 8.12 -42.78
N VAL A 38 4.55 7.91 -43.36
CA VAL A 38 5.31 6.67 -43.18
C VAL A 38 5.83 6.60 -41.75
N ALA A 39 6.41 7.68 -41.25
CA ALA A 39 6.95 7.75 -39.90
C ALA A 39 5.87 7.50 -38.80
N LEU A 40 4.64 7.99 -39.02
CA LEU A 40 3.51 7.78 -38.10
C LEU A 40 2.84 6.40 -38.21
N SER A 41 3.19 5.61 -39.23
CA SER A 41 2.72 4.23 -39.38
C SER A 41 3.39 3.27 -38.38
N PHE A 42 4.57 3.64 -37.86
CA PHE A 42 5.23 2.88 -36.80
C PHE A 42 4.48 3.05 -35.48
N GLN A 43 4.18 1.90 -34.87
CA GLN A 43 3.46 1.79 -33.60
C GLN A 43 4.34 1.06 -32.58
N PRO A 44 4.21 1.38 -31.29
CA PRO A 44 4.86 0.62 -30.22
C PRO A 44 4.64 -0.88 -30.41
N ARG A 45 5.71 -1.67 -30.21
CA ARG A 45 5.60 -3.13 -30.31
C ARG A 45 4.69 -3.71 -29.24
N GLN A 46 4.76 -3.15 -28.03
CA GLN A 46 3.93 -3.54 -26.90
C GLN A 46 2.55 -2.89 -26.96
N LYS A 47 1.51 -3.67 -26.64
CA LYS A 47 0.11 -3.19 -26.65
C LYS A 47 -0.17 -2.29 -25.46
N GLY A 48 -1.17 -1.40 -25.59
CA GLY A 48 -1.62 -0.53 -24.51
C GLY A 48 -0.70 0.65 -24.19
N VAL A 49 0.32 0.90 -25.03
CA VAL A 49 1.15 2.10 -24.90
C VAL A 49 0.38 3.30 -25.45
N GLU A 50 0.01 4.22 -24.56
CA GLU A 50 -0.64 5.48 -24.94
C GLU A 50 0.37 6.42 -25.61
N ILE A 51 0.03 6.88 -26.81
CA ILE A 51 0.88 7.76 -27.62
C ILE A 51 0.01 8.79 -28.33
N ASP A 52 0.59 9.94 -28.66
CA ASP A 52 -0.09 10.92 -29.50
C ASP A 52 -0.24 10.35 -30.92
N VAL A 53 -1.47 10.32 -31.41
CA VAL A 53 -1.83 9.93 -32.78
C VAL A 53 -2.60 11.10 -33.39
N PRO A 54 -2.04 11.81 -34.39
CA PRO A 54 -2.74 12.91 -35.03
C PRO A 54 -3.95 12.39 -35.82
N ASP A 55 -4.99 13.21 -35.91
CA ASP A 55 -6.14 12.93 -36.76
C ASP A 55 -5.71 12.77 -38.23
N LYS A 56 -6.43 11.92 -38.97
CA LYS A 56 -6.09 11.63 -40.38
C LYS A 56 -5.97 12.89 -41.25
N ALA A 57 -6.80 13.90 -40.98
CA ALA A 57 -6.76 15.18 -41.70
C ALA A 57 -5.49 15.99 -41.40
N ASP A 58 -4.91 15.81 -40.22
CA ASP A 58 -3.79 16.58 -39.69
C ASP A 58 -2.42 15.95 -39.99
N VAL A 59 -2.38 14.69 -40.45
CA VAL A 59 -1.14 14.02 -40.86
C VAL A 59 -0.38 14.83 -41.93
N ALA A 60 -1.10 15.49 -42.84
CA ALA A 60 -0.50 16.33 -43.88
C ALA A 60 0.21 17.58 -43.32
N ASN A 61 -0.15 18.01 -42.11
CA ASN A 61 0.45 19.16 -41.42
C ASN A 61 1.62 18.75 -40.51
N CYS A 62 1.89 17.45 -40.37
CA CYS A 62 3.03 16.95 -39.60
C CYS A 62 4.33 17.12 -40.41
N THR A 63 5.44 17.40 -39.71
CA THR A 63 6.75 17.59 -40.34
C THR A 63 7.77 16.60 -39.80
N VAL A 64 8.73 16.18 -40.63
CA VAL A 64 9.85 15.35 -40.21
C VAL A 64 11.13 16.15 -40.36
N LYS A 65 11.92 16.23 -39.29
CA LYS A 65 13.21 16.93 -39.26
C LYS A 65 14.33 15.96 -38.97
N VAL A 66 15.47 16.17 -39.62
CA VAL A 66 16.69 15.41 -39.34
C VAL A 66 17.34 15.95 -38.08
N GLU A 67 17.74 15.07 -37.17
CA GLU A 67 18.54 15.38 -35.98
C GLU A 67 19.92 14.70 -36.12
N ARG A 68 21.00 15.45 -35.84
CA ARG A 68 22.37 14.91 -35.81
C ARG A 68 23.11 15.48 -34.60
N LYS A 69 23.71 14.61 -33.79
CA LYS A 69 24.51 14.99 -32.62
C LYS A 69 25.62 13.98 -32.37
N GLY A 70 26.85 14.33 -32.75
CA GLY A 70 27.98 13.41 -32.67
C GLY A 70 27.77 12.22 -33.60
N ASN A 71 27.95 11.00 -33.08
CA ASN A 71 27.69 9.76 -33.82
C ASN A 71 26.20 9.38 -33.86
N VAL A 72 25.34 10.09 -33.15
CA VAL A 72 23.89 9.82 -33.15
C VAL A 72 23.23 10.61 -34.27
N SER A 73 22.47 9.93 -35.13
CA SER A 73 21.71 10.52 -36.22
C SER A 73 20.27 10.01 -36.23
N GLY A 74 19.34 10.73 -36.86
CA GLY A 74 17.95 10.25 -36.94
C GLY A 74 16.94 11.30 -37.36
N TRP A 75 15.67 11.01 -37.07
CA TRP A 75 14.54 11.85 -37.43
C TRP A 75 13.62 12.11 -36.26
N VAL A 76 13.11 13.33 -36.16
CA VAL A 76 12.02 13.71 -35.25
C VAL A 76 10.77 14.04 -36.06
N VAL A 77 9.65 13.44 -35.67
CA VAL A 77 8.34 13.71 -36.25
C VAL A 77 7.61 14.69 -35.34
N LEU A 78 7.27 15.84 -35.90
CA LEU A 78 6.54 16.91 -35.22
C LEU A 78 5.10 16.94 -35.71
N GLY A 79 4.17 17.06 -34.76
CA GLY A 79 2.75 17.26 -35.04
C GLY A 79 2.45 18.66 -35.57
N PRO A 80 1.17 18.93 -35.91
CA PRO A 80 0.76 20.19 -36.53
C PRO A 80 1.05 21.43 -35.66
N GLN A 81 1.07 21.27 -34.34
CA GLN A 81 1.35 22.34 -33.37
C GLN A 81 2.82 22.34 -32.91
N GLY A 82 3.69 21.54 -33.55
CA GLY A 82 5.12 21.47 -33.26
C GLY A 82 5.52 20.56 -32.09
N GLN A 83 4.57 19.85 -31.48
CA GLN A 83 4.82 18.83 -30.47
C GLN A 83 5.54 17.62 -31.07
N ILE A 84 6.41 16.96 -30.30
CA ILE A 84 7.09 15.75 -30.76
C ILE A 84 6.12 14.57 -30.67
N LEU A 85 5.95 13.86 -31.78
CA LEU A 85 5.12 12.66 -31.85
C LEU A 85 5.96 11.38 -31.82
N ARG A 86 7.06 11.34 -32.60
CA ARG A 86 7.97 10.20 -32.71
C ARG A 86 9.40 10.68 -32.86
N ARG A 87 10.35 9.84 -32.48
CA ARG A 87 11.78 10.04 -32.77
C ARG A 87 12.42 8.69 -33.08
N PHE A 88 13.17 8.62 -34.18
CA PHE A 88 13.87 7.42 -34.62
C PHE A 88 15.35 7.75 -34.68
N LEU A 89 16.20 6.94 -34.05
CA LEU A 89 17.62 7.21 -33.93
C LEU A 89 18.44 6.00 -34.37
N ASP A 90 19.57 6.31 -34.98
CA ASP A 90 20.77 5.50 -35.13
C ASP A 90 21.74 6.00 -34.04
N THR A 91 22.09 5.14 -33.08
CA THR A 91 22.94 5.51 -31.94
C THR A 91 24.38 5.02 -32.02
N ASP A 92 24.71 4.13 -32.96
CA ASP A 92 26.06 3.60 -33.15
C ASP A 92 26.77 4.11 -34.43
N GLY A 93 26.04 4.79 -35.30
CA GLY A 93 26.55 5.48 -36.49
C GLY A 93 26.62 4.59 -37.73
N ASP A 94 25.97 3.42 -37.74
CA ASP A 94 25.94 2.51 -38.88
C ASP A 94 24.92 2.89 -39.97
N ASN A 95 24.12 3.95 -39.72
CA ASN A 95 23.02 4.45 -40.55
C ASN A 95 21.76 3.57 -40.53
N VAL A 96 21.60 2.71 -39.54
CA VAL A 96 20.41 1.91 -39.29
C VAL A 96 19.74 2.42 -38.01
N VAL A 97 18.41 2.54 -38.03
CA VAL A 97 17.68 2.92 -36.81
C VAL A 97 17.73 1.76 -35.82
N ASP A 98 18.19 2.04 -34.61
CA ASP A 98 18.27 1.11 -33.48
C ASP A 98 17.33 1.51 -32.33
N GLN A 99 16.73 2.70 -32.39
CA GLN A 99 15.77 3.17 -31.38
C GLN A 99 14.54 3.82 -32.01
N TRP A 100 13.36 3.33 -31.62
CA TRP A 100 12.06 3.90 -31.96
C TRP A 100 11.43 4.46 -30.69
N ARG A 101 11.25 5.78 -30.63
CA ARG A 101 10.77 6.50 -29.45
C ARG A 101 9.41 7.13 -29.70
N TYR A 102 8.54 7.00 -28.72
CA TYR A 102 7.13 7.36 -28.79
C TYR A 102 6.77 8.34 -27.69
N PHE A 103 5.90 9.29 -28.03
CA PHE A 103 5.59 10.43 -27.19
C PHE A 103 4.08 10.54 -26.94
N HIS A 104 3.72 11.00 -25.75
CA HIS A 104 2.37 11.39 -25.37
C HIS A 104 2.42 12.75 -24.67
N ASN A 105 1.59 13.70 -25.11
CA ASN A 105 1.61 15.09 -24.66
C ASN A 105 3.02 15.73 -24.73
N GLY A 106 3.80 15.38 -25.75
CA GLY A 106 5.16 15.88 -25.96
C GLY A 106 6.24 15.31 -25.03
N VAL A 107 5.90 14.37 -24.15
CA VAL A 107 6.86 13.65 -23.28
C VAL A 107 7.11 12.27 -23.85
N GLU A 108 8.37 11.82 -23.88
CA GLU A 108 8.69 10.46 -24.30
C GLU A 108 8.13 9.48 -23.28
N VAL A 109 7.31 8.52 -23.69
CA VAL A 109 6.66 7.56 -22.79
C VAL A 109 7.11 6.12 -23.01
N TYR A 110 7.64 5.82 -24.19
CA TYR A 110 8.00 4.47 -24.57
C TYR A 110 9.07 4.46 -25.65
N ARG A 111 9.91 3.41 -25.66
CA ARG A 111 10.81 3.12 -26.76
C ARG A 111 11.01 1.62 -26.99
N ASP A 112 11.11 1.26 -28.27
CA ASP A 112 11.62 -0.02 -28.72
C ASP A 112 13.11 0.13 -29.07
N LEU A 113 13.90 -0.90 -28.77
CA LEU A 113 15.35 -0.92 -28.95
C LEU A 113 15.74 -2.18 -29.73
N ASP A 114 16.61 -2.03 -30.72
CA ASP A 114 17.44 -3.09 -31.29
C ASP A 114 18.85 -2.94 -30.70
N THR A 115 19.23 -3.86 -29.83
CA THR A 115 20.51 -3.81 -29.10
C THR A 115 21.53 -4.82 -29.62
N ASN A 116 21.14 -5.70 -30.55
CA ASN A 116 22.00 -6.71 -31.15
C ASN A 116 22.29 -6.45 -32.65
N ALA A 117 21.79 -5.33 -33.18
CA ALA A 117 21.98 -4.84 -34.55
C ALA A 117 21.51 -5.84 -35.62
N ASN A 118 20.43 -6.57 -35.36
CA ASN A 118 19.87 -7.54 -36.30
C ASN A 118 18.62 -7.05 -37.05
N ASN A 119 18.27 -5.76 -36.88
CA ASN A 119 17.10 -5.08 -37.41
C ASN A 119 15.77 -5.53 -36.79
N LYS A 120 15.80 -6.07 -35.58
CA LYS A 120 14.60 -6.42 -34.82
C LYS A 120 14.72 -5.93 -33.39
N MET A 121 13.61 -5.44 -32.87
CA MET A 121 13.56 -4.85 -31.54
C MET A 121 13.58 -5.94 -30.47
N ASP A 122 14.66 -6.12 -29.74
CA ASP A 122 14.76 -7.12 -28.66
C ASP A 122 14.43 -6.56 -27.26
N GLN A 123 14.21 -5.25 -27.11
CA GLN A 123 13.83 -4.67 -25.82
C GLN A 123 12.73 -3.61 -25.94
N ALA A 124 11.89 -3.59 -24.90
CA ALA A 124 10.79 -2.65 -24.73
C ALA A 124 11.00 -1.86 -23.44
N ARG A 125 10.96 -0.53 -23.53
CA ARG A 125 11.22 0.33 -22.37
C ARG A 125 10.20 1.45 -22.23
N TRP A 126 9.57 1.49 -21.08
CA TRP A 126 8.71 2.58 -20.64
C TRP A 126 9.56 3.62 -19.91
N VAL A 127 9.22 4.90 -20.11
CA VAL A 127 9.97 6.02 -19.55
C VAL A 127 9.03 7.16 -19.16
N ASN A 128 9.50 8.03 -18.26
CA ASN A 128 8.74 9.18 -17.76
C ASN A 128 7.32 8.78 -17.29
N THR A 129 6.27 9.41 -17.84
CA THR A 129 4.88 9.14 -17.50
C THR A 129 4.37 7.78 -18.01
N GLY A 130 5.15 7.07 -18.84
CA GLY A 130 4.82 5.71 -19.29
C GLY A 130 5.18 4.61 -18.30
N GLY A 131 5.97 4.91 -17.26
CA GLY A 131 6.39 3.97 -16.23
C GLY A 131 7.90 3.70 -16.19
N THR A 132 8.29 2.64 -15.48
CA THR A 132 9.69 2.27 -15.25
C THR A 132 10.09 0.90 -15.84
N ARG A 133 9.11 0.17 -16.40
CA ARG A 133 9.29 -1.12 -17.06
C ARG A 133 10.43 -1.11 -18.10
N TRP A 134 11.28 -2.12 -18.03
CA TRP A 134 12.24 -2.47 -19.06
C TRP A 134 12.21 -3.98 -19.31
N GLY A 135 11.53 -4.39 -20.38
CA GLY A 135 11.35 -5.78 -20.77
C GLY A 135 12.31 -6.22 -21.88
N ILE A 136 12.62 -7.50 -21.90
CA ILE A 136 13.47 -8.18 -22.88
C ILE A 136 12.60 -9.19 -23.64
N ASP A 137 12.63 -9.10 -24.96
CA ASP A 137 12.03 -10.01 -25.93
C ASP A 137 13.16 -10.77 -26.63
N ALA A 138 13.67 -11.80 -25.95
CA ALA A 138 14.89 -12.50 -26.35
C ALA A 138 14.67 -13.35 -27.61
N ASN A 139 13.43 -13.79 -27.86
CA ASN A 139 13.07 -14.58 -29.02
C ASN A 139 12.55 -13.71 -30.20
N GLU A 140 12.41 -12.40 -29.97
CA GLU A 140 11.96 -11.39 -30.93
C GLU A 140 10.55 -11.69 -31.50
N ASP A 141 9.65 -12.24 -30.70
CA ASP A 141 8.26 -12.55 -31.08
C ASP A 141 7.26 -11.43 -30.75
N GLY A 142 7.71 -10.41 -30.02
CA GLY A 142 6.95 -9.23 -29.60
C GLY A 142 6.37 -9.34 -28.21
N LYS A 143 6.65 -10.42 -27.48
CA LYS A 143 6.28 -10.61 -26.07
C LYS A 143 7.49 -10.45 -25.19
N ILE A 144 7.24 -10.07 -23.95
CA ILE A 144 8.31 -9.97 -22.95
C ILE A 144 8.59 -11.36 -22.40
N ASP A 145 9.83 -11.83 -22.55
CA ASP A 145 10.31 -13.09 -21.97
C ASP A 145 10.84 -12.88 -20.55
N SER A 146 11.43 -11.71 -20.28
CA SER A 146 12.00 -11.37 -18.97
C SER A 146 12.09 -9.85 -18.75
N TRP A 147 12.33 -9.44 -17.51
CA TRP A 147 12.41 -8.03 -17.13
C TRP A 147 13.82 -7.69 -16.65
N LYS A 148 14.31 -6.52 -17.06
CA LYS A 148 15.53 -5.90 -16.54
C LYS A 148 15.23 -4.93 -15.40
N VAL A 149 14.11 -4.21 -15.50
CA VAL A 149 13.59 -3.32 -14.46
C VAL A 149 12.08 -3.49 -14.40
N LEU A 150 11.57 -3.72 -13.19
CA LEU A 150 10.13 -3.80 -12.94
C LEU A 150 9.85 -3.43 -11.48
N SER A 151 9.13 -2.33 -11.28
CA SER A 151 8.68 -1.92 -9.94
C SER A 151 7.62 -2.90 -9.40
N ALA A 152 7.39 -2.88 -8.08
CA ALA A 152 6.35 -3.71 -7.46
C ALA A 152 4.98 -3.42 -8.07
N GLU A 153 4.62 -2.13 -8.17
CA GLU A 153 3.38 -1.68 -8.78
C GLU A 153 3.20 -2.24 -10.20
N GLU A 154 4.21 -2.10 -11.05
CA GLU A 154 4.14 -2.57 -12.43
C GLU A 154 4.13 -4.11 -12.54
N ALA A 155 4.80 -4.81 -11.62
CA ALA A 155 4.72 -6.27 -11.53
C ALA A 155 3.30 -6.75 -11.19
N THR A 156 2.61 -6.06 -10.27
CA THR A 156 1.22 -6.39 -9.94
C THR A 156 0.26 -6.14 -11.09
N ARG A 157 0.48 -5.04 -11.85
CA ARG A 157 -0.27 -4.76 -13.08
C ARG A 157 -0.10 -5.87 -14.12
N VAL A 158 1.15 -6.24 -14.43
CA VAL A 158 1.45 -7.32 -15.38
C VAL A 158 0.83 -8.64 -14.92
N ALA A 159 0.90 -8.94 -13.62
CA ALA A 159 0.28 -10.14 -13.06
C ALA A 159 -1.23 -10.15 -13.28
N VAL A 160 -1.95 -9.07 -12.92
CA VAL A 160 -3.41 -8.98 -13.12
C VAL A 160 -3.75 -9.07 -14.61
N GLU A 161 -3.06 -8.33 -15.48
CA GLU A 161 -3.28 -8.40 -16.93
C GLU A 161 -3.10 -9.83 -17.48
N ALA A 162 -2.10 -10.56 -17.01
CA ALA A 162 -1.87 -11.94 -17.38
C ALA A 162 -2.98 -12.88 -16.89
N MET A 163 -3.47 -12.69 -15.65
CA MET A 163 -4.60 -13.44 -15.10
C MET A 163 -5.86 -13.24 -15.96
N LEU A 164 -6.16 -11.98 -16.33
CA LEU A 164 -7.33 -11.64 -17.14
C LEU A 164 -7.24 -12.17 -18.58
N ALA A 165 -6.03 -12.19 -19.15
CA ALA A 165 -5.78 -12.72 -20.49
C ALA A 165 -5.71 -14.26 -20.54
N GLY A 166 -5.64 -14.93 -19.40
CA GLY A 166 -5.31 -16.37 -19.36
C GLY A 166 -3.88 -16.66 -19.82
N ASP A 167 -2.98 -15.67 -19.77
CA ASP A 167 -1.63 -15.75 -20.33
C ASP A 167 -0.63 -16.23 -19.27
N ALA A 168 -0.50 -17.55 -19.15
CA ALA A 168 0.44 -18.17 -18.23
C ALA A 168 1.91 -17.83 -18.53
N ALA A 169 2.25 -17.57 -19.80
CA ALA A 169 3.62 -17.21 -20.17
C ALA A 169 3.95 -15.80 -19.67
N LEU A 170 3.05 -14.84 -19.84
CA LEU A 170 3.21 -13.49 -19.30
C LEU A 170 3.26 -13.49 -17.77
N LEU A 171 2.38 -14.25 -17.10
CA LEU A 171 2.40 -14.36 -15.64
C LEU A 171 3.75 -14.91 -15.15
N GLN A 172 4.29 -15.93 -15.83
CA GLN A 172 5.58 -16.52 -15.48
C GLN A 172 6.73 -15.51 -15.47
N THR A 173 6.67 -14.44 -16.27
CA THR A 173 7.72 -13.40 -16.30
C THR A 173 7.85 -12.64 -14.97
N VAL A 174 6.78 -12.59 -14.17
CA VAL A 174 6.73 -11.84 -12.89
C VAL A 174 6.70 -12.76 -11.67
N LEU A 175 6.63 -14.08 -11.85
CA LEU A 175 6.76 -15.05 -10.75
C LEU A 175 8.24 -15.30 -10.42
N ILE A 176 8.49 -15.65 -9.16
CA ILE A 176 9.80 -16.13 -8.70
C ILE A 176 10.17 -17.43 -9.41
N GLY A 177 11.40 -17.53 -9.91
CA GLY A 177 11.93 -18.72 -10.60
C GLY A 177 13.06 -19.41 -9.83
N ALA A 178 13.45 -20.61 -10.29
CA ALA A 178 14.56 -21.36 -9.70
C ALA A 178 15.90 -20.60 -9.79
N ASP A 179 16.13 -19.86 -10.88
CA ASP A 179 17.31 -19.02 -11.04
C ASP A 179 17.30 -17.82 -10.10
N ASP A 180 16.12 -17.24 -9.83
CA ASP A 180 15.97 -16.14 -8.87
C ASP A 180 16.31 -16.60 -7.46
N VAL A 181 15.73 -17.74 -7.04
CA VAL A 181 15.98 -18.39 -5.75
C VAL A 181 17.47 -18.69 -5.58
N LYS A 182 18.11 -19.23 -6.63
CA LYS A 182 19.55 -19.48 -6.65
C LYS A 182 20.39 -18.19 -6.57
N ALA A 183 20.00 -17.14 -7.28
CA ALA A 183 20.73 -15.87 -7.32
C ALA A 183 20.70 -15.11 -5.98
N LEU A 184 19.60 -15.27 -5.24
CA LEU A 184 19.41 -14.76 -3.88
C LEU A 184 20.04 -15.67 -2.81
N GLY A 185 20.38 -16.91 -3.19
CA GLY A 185 20.93 -17.90 -2.27
C GLY A 185 19.91 -18.40 -1.26
N ILE A 186 18.63 -18.42 -1.63
CA ILE A 186 17.57 -19.03 -0.83
C ILE A 186 17.66 -20.53 -1.01
N GLY A 187 17.76 -21.27 0.11
CA GLY A 187 18.00 -22.72 0.10
C GLY A 187 16.94 -23.52 0.84
N GLY A 188 17.09 -24.85 0.82
CA GLY A 188 16.31 -25.78 1.64
C GLY A 188 14.80 -25.75 1.37
N ASP A 189 14.03 -25.87 2.45
CA ASP A 189 12.56 -25.95 2.38
C ASP A 189 11.92 -24.63 1.94
N ILE A 190 12.52 -23.48 2.25
CA ILE A 190 12.02 -22.16 1.83
C ILE A 190 12.05 -22.08 0.31
N ALA A 191 13.17 -22.44 -0.33
CA ALA A 191 13.30 -22.48 -1.78
C ALA A 191 12.22 -23.36 -2.43
N LYS A 192 11.97 -24.54 -1.84
CA LYS A 192 10.95 -25.46 -2.32
C LYS A 192 9.55 -24.86 -2.20
N GLN A 193 9.20 -24.29 -1.04
CA GLN A 193 7.89 -23.68 -0.80
C GLN A 193 7.61 -22.52 -1.75
N LEU A 194 8.59 -21.64 -2.00
CA LEU A 194 8.45 -20.53 -2.95
C LEU A 194 8.22 -21.00 -4.39
N LEU A 195 8.84 -22.11 -4.79
CA LEU A 195 8.67 -22.64 -6.15
C LEU A 195 7.36 -23.43 -6.28
N ASP A 196 6.95 -24.14 -5.24
CA ASP A 196 5.70 -24.88 -5.20
C ASP A 196 4.49 -23.94 -5.21
N SER A 197 4.55 -22.78 -4.53
CA SER A 197 3.46 -21.79 -4.47
C SER A 197 3.15 -21.11 -5.81
N VAL A 198 4.15 -21.03 -6.70
CA VAL A 198 4.00 -20.46 -8.05
C VAL A 198 3.94 -21.52 -9.16
N ALA A 199 3.92 -22.80 -8.79
CA ALA A 199 3.88 -23.88 -9.76
C ALA A 199 2.56 -23.90 -10.55
N LYS A 200 2.63 -24.37 -11.81
CA LYS A 200 1.47 -24.56 -12.70
C LYS A 200 0.59 -23.31 -12.88
N PRO A 201 1.17 -22.19 -13.36
CA PRO A 201 0.45 -20.91 -13.48
C PRO A 201 -0.84 -21.01 -14.31
N ALA A 202 -0.88 -21.81 -15.37
CA ALA A 202 -2.09 -21.98 -16.19
C ALA A 202 -3.28 -22.56 -15.41
N GLU A 203 -3.05 -23.61 -14.60
CA GLU A 203 -4.09 -24.23 -13.76
C GLU A 203 -4.57 -23.25 -12.68
N GLN A 204 -3.63 -22.52 -12.06
CA GLN A 204 -3.96 -21.56 -11.00
C GLN A 204 -4.68 -20.31 -11.52
N ILE A 205 -4.32 -19.79 -12.71
CA ILE A 205 -5.07 -18.72 -13.37
C ILE A 205 -6.52 -19.16 -13.59
N GLN A 206 -6.71 -20.37 -14.13
CA GLN A 206 -8.05 -20.89 -14.36
C GLN A 206 -8.83 -21.02 -13.04
N ALA A 207 -8.20 -21.52 -11.98
CA ALA A 207 -8.83 -21.64 -10.66
C ALA A 207 -9.23 -20.28 -10.06
N ALA A 208 -8.38 -19.26 -10.20
CA ALA A 208 -8.62 -17.93 -9.65
C ALA A 208 -9.66 -17.11 -10.45
N THR A 209 -9.83 -17.42 -11.74
CA THR A 209 -10.75 -16.67 -12.62
C THR A 209 -12.10 -17.37 -12.80
N THR A 210 -12.18 -18.69 -12.64
CA THR A 210 -13.43 -19.45 -12.82
C THR A 210 -14.44 -19.09 -11.73
N GLY A 211 -15.51 -18.38 -12.11
CA GLY A 211 -16.58 -17.99 -11.20
C GLY A 211 -16.29 -16.73 -10.37
N SER A 212 -15.14 -16.08 -10.60
CA SER A 212 -14.79 -14.82 -9.95
C SER A 212 -15.71 -13.69 -10.42
N LYS A 213 -16.15 -12.85 -9.47
CA LYS A 213 -16.86 -11.59 -9.75
C LYS A 213 -15.90 -10.42 -9.99
N ILE A 214 -14.67 -10.49 -9.47
CA ILE A 214 -13.66 -9.43 -9.52
C ILE A 214 -12.74 -9.58 -10.73
N LEU A 215 -12.27 -10.78 -11.06
CA LEU A 215 -11.37 -11.05 -12.20
C LEU A 215 -12.18 -11.50 -13.42
N THR A 216 -12.68 -10.53 -14.18
CA THR A 216 -13.50 -10.72 -15.37
C THR A 216 -12.91 -9.97 -16.57
N SER A 217 -13.42 -10.20 -17.77
CA SER A 217 -12.97 -9.45 -18.95
C SER A 217 -13.23 -7.93 -18.89
N GLN A 218 -14.01 -7.45 -17.92
CA GLN A 218 -14.25 -6.02 -17.68
C GLN A 218 -13.31 -5.42 -16.64
N THR A 219 -12.45 -6.23 -16.05
CA THR A 219 -11.59 -5.81 -14.95
C THR A 219 -10.41 -5.01 -15.49
N THR A 220 -10.12 -3.88 -14.83
CA THR A 220 -8.96 -3.04 -15.12
C THR A 220 -8.15 -2.87 -13.85
N TRP A 221 -6.83 -3.02 -13.95
CA TRP A 221 -5.93 -2.75 -12.84
C TRP A 221 -5.88 -1.24 -12.56
N MET A 222 -5.97 -0.83 -11.30
CA MET A 222 -6.03 0.58 -10.91
C MET A 222 -4.80 1.04 -10.16
N ARG A 223 -4.47 0.36 -9.05
CA ARG A 223 -3.34 0.73 -8.21
C ARG A 223 -2.78 -0.45 -7.43
N PHE A 224 -1.53 -0.29 -7.04
CA PHE A 224 -0.86 -1.13 -6.06
C PHE A 224 -1.10 -0.60 -4.64
N ASP A 225 -1.35 -1.50 -3.70
CA ASP A 225 -1.58 -1.17 -2.30
C ASP A 225 -0.77 -2.12 -1.41
N SER A 226 0.11 -1.56 -0.58
CA SER A 226 0.93 -2.33 0.37
C SER A 226 1.55 -1.41 1.43
N SER A 227 2.00 -1.98 2.54
CA SER A 227 2.92 -1.31 3.48
C SER A 227 4.30 -1.10 2.83
N SER A 228 5.19 -0.36 3.50
CA SER A 228 6.58 -0.25 3.03
C SER A 228 7.27 -1.63 3.03
N PRO A 229 8.16 -1.92 2.06
CA PRO A 229 8.84 -3.20 2.04
C PRO A 229 9.77 -3.32 3.24
N GLY A 230 9.79 -4.50 3.85
CA GLY A 230 10.73 -4.88 4.89
C GLY A 230 12.04 -5.42 4.31
N VAL A 231 13.00 -5.66 5.21
CA VAL A 231 14.24 -6.37 4.92
C VAL A 231 14.29 -7.62 5.77
N VAL A 232 14.56 -8.77 5.15
CA VAL A 232 14.98 -10.00 5.83
C VAL A 232 16.50 -10.05 5.75
N PRO A 233 17.21 -9.84 6.87
CA PRO A 233 18.66 -9.85 6.90
C PRO A 233 19.26 -11.21 6.48
N ALA A 234 20.39 -11.18 5.76
CA ALA A 234 21.10 -12.40 5.35
C ALA A 234 21.52 -13.28 6.54
N ASP A 235 21.81 -12.68 7.70
CA ASP A 235 22.24 -13.37 8.92
C ASP A 235 21.10 -14.11 9.65
N GLU A 236 19.85 -13.98 9.20
CA GLU A 236 18.75 -14.89 9.61
C GLU A 236 18.85 -16.29 8.97
N GLY A 237 19.78 -16.51 8.04
CA GLY A 237 20.06 -17.82 7.44
C GLY A 237 19.04 -18.28 6.39
N LYS A 238 18.06 -17.45 6.02
CA LYS A 238 17.08 -17.75 4.97
C LYS A 238 17.62 -17.57 3.55
N ALA A 239 18.61 -16.71 3.39
CA ALA A 239 19.22 -16.37 2.11
C ALA A 239 20.69 -15.98 2.27
N ALA A 240 21.45 -15.98 1.19
CA ALA A 240 22.85 -15.55 1.20
C ALA A 240 23.02 -14.02 1.16
N LYS A 241 21.94 -13.28 0.97
CA LYS A 241 21.88 -11.82 0.83
C LYS A 241 20.61 -11.30 1.48
N ASP A 242 20.62 -10.04 1.89
CA ASP A 242 19.43 -9.36 2.38
C ASP A 242 18.32 -9.42 1.33
N LEU A 243 17.12 -9.80 1.77
CA LEU A 243 15.94 -9.86 0.94
C LEU A 243 15.06 -8.65 1.21
N PHE A 244 14.65 -7.94 0.15
CA PHE A 244 13.66 -6.88 0.27
C PHE A 244 12.29 -7.45 -0.06
N VAL A 245 11.36 -7.36 0.87
CA VAL A 245 10.11 -8.11 0.83
C VAL A 245 8.91 -7.20 1.10
N TYR A 246 7.90 -7.25 0.25
CA TYR A 246 6.55 -6.84 0.64
C TYR A 246 5.85 -8.06 1.23
N GLU A 247 5.30 -7.93 2.43
CA GLU A 247 4.68 -9.06 3.12
C GLU A 247 3.26 -9.36 2.59
N ASN A 248 2.51 -8.31 2.28
CA ASN A 248 1.11 -8.42 1.86
C ASN A 248 0.76 -7.33 0.84
N ALA A 249 1.16 -7.56 -0.40
CA ALA A 249 0.79 -6.69 -1.51
C ALA A 249 -0.63 -6.98 -2.00
N MET A 250 -1.32 -5.92 -2.39
CA MET A 250 -2.66 -5.94 -2.96
C MET A 250 -2.64 -5.17 -4.29
N ALA A 251 -3.49 -5.59 -5.22
CA ALA A 251 -3.87 -4.82 -6.38
C ALA A 251 -5.33 -4.42 -6.24
N ILE A 252 -5.60 -3.12 -6.33
CA ILE A 252 -6.95 -2.62 -6.46
C ILE A 252 -7.32 -2.62 -7.93
N VAL A 253 -8.47 -3.17 -8.24
CA VAL A 253 -9.00 -3.27 -9.60
C VAL A 253 -10.39 -2.65 -9.68
N GLU A 254 -10.77 -2.21 -10.87
CA GLU A 254 -12.14 -1.77 -11.17
C GLU A 254 -12.81 -2.81 -12.08
N TYR A 255 -14.06 -3.15 -11.81
CA TYR A 255 -14.86 -4.04 -12.65
C TYR A 255 -16.29 -3.51 -12.73
N GLY A 256 -16.70 -3.05 -13.91
CA GLY A 256 -17.92 -2.24 -14.05
C GLY A 256 -17.79 -0.93 -13.26
N ASP A 257 -18.79 -0.59 -12.42
CA ASP A 257 -18.75 0.60 -11.55
C ASP A 257 -18.28 0.26 -10.11
N GLN A 258 -17.66 -0.91 -9.90
CA GLN A 258 -17.24 -1.40 -8.58
C GLN A 258 -15.73 -1.51 -8.47
N THR A 259 -15.22 -1.32 -7.25
CA THR A 259 -13.82 -1.58 -6.91
C THR A 259 -13.69 -2.95 -6.26
N GLY A 260 -12.70 -3.73 -6.72
CA GLY A 260 -12.33 -5.03 -6.18
C GLY A 260 -10.90 -5.05 -5.68
N LEU A 261 -10.59 -6.05 -4.87
CA LEU A 261 -9.25 -6.32 -4.36
C LEU A 261 -8.77 -7.65 -4.91
N VAL A 262 -7.55 -7.66 -5.45
CA VAL A 262 -6.83 -8.86 -5.84
C VAL A 262 -5.63 -8.96 -4.94
N GLN A 263 -5.56 -10.03 -4.15
CA GLN A 263 -4.42 -10.29 -3.31
C GLN A 263 -3.24 -10.76 -4.17
N ILE A 264 -2.14 -10.04 -4.05
CA ILE A 264 -0.85 -10.38 -4.66
C ILE A 264 -0.02 -11.18 -3.65
N GLY A 265 -0.06 -10.78 -2.38
CA GLY A 265 0.64 -11.42 -1.26
C GLY A 265 2.11 -11.03 -1.17
N GLU A 266 2.95 -11.98 -0.82
CA GLU A 266 4.38 -11.70 -0.65
C GLU A 266 5.07 -11.44 -2.00
N MET A 267 5.91 -10.41 -2.03
CA MET A 267 6.73 -10.06 -3.19
C MET A 267 8.18 -9.89 -2.78
N LEU A 268 9.09 -10.33 -3.64
CA LEU A 268 10.53 -10.34 -3.39
C LEU A 268 11.28 -9.58 -4.48
N ARG A 269 12.23 -8.74 -4.10
CA ARG A 269 13.08 -8.05 -5.07
C ARG A 269 14.26 -8.93 -5.51
N VAL A 270 14.41 -9.10 -6.82
CA VAL A 270 15.53 -9.78 -7.49
C VAL A 270 16.21 -8.79 -8.42
N GLY A 271 17.37 -8.27 -8.01
CA GLY A 271 18.01 -7.16 -8.74
C GLY A 271 17.11 -5.92 -8.75
N ASP A 272 16.73 -5.45 -9.95
CA ASP A 272 15.82 -4.31 -10.14
C ASP A 272 14.39 -4.73 -10.53
N VAL A 273 14.04 -5.99 -10.27
CA VAL A 273 12.74 -6.59 -10.62
C VAL A 273 12.06 -7.09 -9.36
N TRP A 274 10.82 -6.67 -9.13
CA TRP A 274 9.96 -7.28 -8.12
C TRP A 274 9.25 -8.50 -8.68
N LYS A 275 9.31 -9.61 -7.93
CA LYS A 275 8.76 -10.91 -8.27
C LYS A 275 7.70 -11.32 -7.26
N LEU A 276 6.65 -11.97 -7.74
CA LEU A 276 5.58 -12.53 -6.91
C LEU A 276 6.02 -13.91 -6.40
N THR A 277 5.79 -14.20 -5.12
CA THR A 277 6.06 -15.52 -4.54
C THR A 277 4.82 -16.41 -4.49
N GLN A 278 3.71 -15.96 -5.04
CA GLN A 278 2.45 -16.71 -5.16
C GLN A 278 1.61 -16.21 -6.33
N ILE A 279 0.65 -17.02 -6.77
CA ILE A 279 -0.30 -16.64 -7.83
C ILE A 279 -1.38 -15.70 -7.25
N PRO A 280 -1.70 -14.56 -7.92
CA PRO A 280 -2.74 -13.65 -7.47
C PRO A 280 -4.12 -14.28 -7.31
N LYS A 281 -4.90 -13.82 -6.32
CA LYS A 281 -6.26 -14.30 -6.05
C LYS A 281 -7.23 -13.15 -5.80
N PRO A 282 -8.46 -13.18 -6.33
CA PRO A 282 -9.47 -12.18 -6.00
C PRO A 282 -9.96 -12.36 -4.55
N LEU A 283 -10.17 -11.25 -3.82
CA LEU A 283 -10.76 -11.27 -2.48
C LEU A 283 -12.28 -11.11 -2.57
N GLU A 284 -13.01 -12.22 -2.47
CA GLU A 284 -14.47 -12.28 -2.62
C GLU A 284 -15.13 -12.97 -1.41
N GLY A 285 -16.21 -12.39 -0.86
CA GLY A 285 -16.99 -12.95 0.25
C GLY A 285 -17.45 -11.90 1.29
N ASP A 286 -18.34 -12.30 2.21
CA ASP A 286 -18.92 -11.42 3.24
C ASP A 286 -17.93 -11.04 4.36
N THR A 287 -16.75 -11.66 4.38
CA THR A 287 -15.62 -11.31 5.24
C THR A 287 -14.36 -11.21 4.39
N ILE A 288 -13.95 -9.98 4.07
CA ILE A 288 -12.65 -9.71 3.43
C ILE A 288 -11.60 -9.83 4.55
N GLN A 289 -11.03 -11.01 4.71
CA GLN A 289 -9.83 -11.17 5.53
C GLN A 289 -8.64 -11.36 4.60
N ILE A 290 -7.54 -10.69 4.94
CA ILE A 290 -6.31 -10.71 4.16
C ILE A 290 -5.51 -11.93 4.65
N THR A 291 -5.04 -12.82 3.76
CA THR A 291 -4.25 -13.99 4.20
C THR A 291 -2.99 -13.56 4.96
N ASN A 292 -2.54 -14.43 5.89
CA ASN A 292 -1.31 -14.26 6.65
C ASN A 292 -0.10 -13.98 5.74
N GLY A 293 0.81 -13.13 6.21
CA GLY A 293 2.02 -12.73 5.50
C GLY A 293 2.88 -13.91 5.03
N GLY A 294 3.68 -13.67 3.98
CA GLY A 294 4.51 -14.70 3.37
C GLY A 294 5.60 -15.28 4.28
N ILE A 295 6.25 -16.34 3.80
CA ILE A 295 7.16 -17.18 4.59
C ILE A 295 8.52 -16.53 4.88
N LEU A 296 8.87 -15.44 4.19
CA LEU A 296 10.19 -14.81 4.31
C LEU A 296 10.29 -13.86 5.51
N MET A 297 9.24 -13.08 5.78
CA MET A 297 9.21 -12.11 6.90
C MET A 297 8.83 -12.74 8.24
N GLN A 298 8.39 -14.00 8.25
CA GLN A 298 8.23 -14.76 9.49
C GLN A 298 9.59 -14.93 10.18
N PRO A 299 9.72 -14.97 11.51
CA PRO A 299 11.01 -15.20 12.16
C PRO A 299 11.66 -16.48 11.61
N ALA A 300 12.95 -16.44 11.27
CA ALA A 300 13.68 -17.65 10.95
C ALA A 300 13.60 -18.61 12.14
N LEU A 301 12.99 -19.78 11.93
CA LEU A 301 13.15 -20.89 12.85
C LEU A 301 14.63 -21.27 12.80
N VAL A 302 15.33 -21.10 13.92
CA VAL A 302 16.75 -21.43 14.08
C VAL A 302 17.00 -22.83 13.52
N SER A 303 17.68 -22.91 12.37
CA SER A 303 18.11 -24.19 11.82
C SER A 303 19.29 -24.73 12.65
N PRO A 304 19.39 -26.05 12.85
CA PRO A 304 20.20 -26.65 13.92
C PRO A 304 21.72 -26.58 13.69
N ASP A 305 22.16 -26.16 12.50
CA ASP A 305 23.53 -26.39 12.02
C ASP A 305 24.52 -25.25 12.30
N GLY A 306 24.11 -24.26 13.10
CA GLY A 306 24.97 -23.14 13.51
C GLY A 306 25.26 -23.06 15.01
N VAL A 307 24.71 -23.95 15.85
CA VAL A 307 24.87 -23.87 17.31
C VAL A 307 25.87 -24.91 17.78
N PRO A 308 26.99 -24.53 18.42
CA PRO A 308 27.79 -25.46 19.21
C PRO A 308 26.98 -25.89 20.45
N GLY A 309 26.10 -26.88 20.28
CA GLY A 309 25.35 -27.61 21.32
C GLY A 309 24.03 -26.96 21.75
N GLY A 310 22.93 -27.73 21.88
CA GLY A 310 21.83 -27.30 22.75
C GLY A 310 20.43 -27.89 22.55
N ILE A 311 19.89 -28.01 21.32
CA ILE A 311 18.43 -28.21 21.16
C ILE A 311 17.98 -29.60 21.68
N SER A 312 17.22 -29.61 22.78
CA SER A 312 16.66 -30.83 23.36
C SER A 312 15.70 -31.54 22.40
N PRO A 313 15.56 -32.89 22.45
CA PRO A 313 14.60 -33.62 21.63
C PRO A 313 13.16 -33.09 21.74
N LYS A 314 12.78 -32.62 22.93
CA LYS A 314 11.47 -32.01 23.21
C LYS A 314 11.29 -30.67 22.48
N MET A 315 12.33 -29.82 22.45
CA MET A 315 12.29 -28.55 21.73
C MET A 315 12.10 -28.79 20.22
N ARG A 316 12.78 -29.80 19.66
CA ARG A 316 12.63 -30.18 18.24
C ARG A 316 11.20 -30.61 17.90
N GLU A 317 10.61 -31.49 18.72
CA GLU A 317 9.22 -31.94 18.55
C GLU A 317 8.23 -30.77 18.56
N LEU A 318 8.42 -29.81 19.48
CA LEU A 318 7.57 -28.63 19.57
C LEU A 318 7.72 -27.68 18.38
N LEU A 319 8.93 -27.50 17.86
CA LEU A 319 9.17 -26.70 16.66
C LEU A 319 8.50 -27.32 15.42
N GLU A 320 8.61 -28.64 15.25
CA GLU A 320 7.92 -29.37 14.19
C GLU A 320 6.40 -29.27 14.32
N ALA A 321 5.87 -29.36 15.55
CA ALA A 321 4.44 -29.18 15.82
C ALA A 321 3.96 -27.76 15.50
N LEU A 322 4.75 -26.73 15.87
CA LEU A 322 4.44 -25.33 15.56
C LEU A 322 4.41 -25.12 14.05
N GLN A 323 5.42 -25.60 13.33
CA GLN A 323 5.51 -25.49 11.88
C GLN A 323 4.31 -26.16 11.20
N LYS A 324 3.92 -27.36 11.65
CA LYS A 324 2.76 -28.06 11.11
C LYS A 324 1.46 -27.31 11.38
N LEU A 325 1.32 -26.70 12.56
CA LEU A 325 0.14 -25.92 12.90
C LEU A 325 0.05 -24.64 12.05
N ASP A 326 1.16 -23.90 11.93
CA ASP A 326 1.23 -22.65 11.16
C ASP A 326 1.03 -22.90 9.65
N ALA A 327 1.52 -24.03 9.12
CA ALA A 327 1.26 -24.45 7.74
C ALA A 327 -0.22 -24.77 7.45
N ASN A 328 -1.02 -25.00 8.49
CA ASN A 328 -2.46 -25.25 8.41
C ASN A 328 -3.27 -24.14 9.10
N ALA A 329 -2.71 -22.92 9.17
CA ALA A 329 -3.41 -21.78 9.74
C ALA A 329 -4.77 -21.58 9.05
N PRO A 330 -5.82 -21.21 9.80
CA PRO A 330 -7.15 -20.99 9.25
C PRO A 330 -7.10 -19.87 8.21
N ASP A 331 -7.76 -20.10 7.08
CA ASP A 331 -7.96 -19.07 6.07
C ASP A 331 -8.77 -17.91 6.67
N PRO A 332 -8.48 -16.65 6.29
CA PRO A 332 -9.40 -15.52 6.32
C PRO A 332 -10.91 -15.75 6.44
N SER A 333 -11.48 -16.61 5.59
CA SER A 333 -12.93 -16.87 5.57
C SER A 333 -13.39 -17.83 6.67
N ALA A 334 -12.45 -18.43 7.42
CA ALA A 334 -12.76 -19.34 8.51
C ALA A 334 -13.46 -18.61 9.65
N GLY A 335 -14.47 -19.25 10.25
CA GLY A 335 -15.21 -18.67 11.38
C GLY A 335 -14.31 -18.39 12.59
N VAL A 336 -14.78 -17.50 13.48
CA VAL A 336 -14.07 -17.08 14.71
C VAL A 336 -13.59 -18.26 15.58
N GLU A 337 -14.31 -19.38 15.55
CA GLU A 337 -13.98 -20.60 16.29
C GLU A 337 -12.71 -21.29 15.76
N ALA A 338 -12.48 -21.24 14.44
CA ALA A 338 -11.28 -21.81 13.83
C ALA A 338 -10.03 -21.01 14.21
N PHE A 339 -10.13 -19.67 14.19
CA PHE A 339 -9.08 -18.78 14.65
C PHE A 339 -8.79 -18.91 16.15
N ALA A 340 -9.84 -19.04 16.97
CA ALA A 340 -9.70 -19.27 18.40
C ALA A 340 -8.95 -20.58 18.68
N ARG A 341 -9.35 -21.68 18.01
CA ARG A 341 -8.71 -22.98 18.14
C ARG A 341 -7.25 -22.95 17.70
N TYR A 342 -6.96 -22.38 16.53
CA TYR A 342 -5.59 -22.24 16.01
C TYR A 342 -4.70 -21.50 17.02
N ASN A 343 -5.12 -20.33 17.49
CA ASN A 343 -4.32 -19.54 18.42
C ASN A 343 -4.18 -20.21 19.80
N ALA A 344 -5.19 -20.95 20.26
CA ALA A 344 -5.12 -21.73 21.49
C ALA A 344 -4.14 -22.91 21.39
N GLU A 345 -4.17 -23.66 20.27
CA GLU A 345 -3.20 -24.74 19.99
C GLU A 345 -1.78 -24.19 19.85
N ARG A 346 -1.64 -23.05 19.15
CA ARG A 346 -0.36 -22.37 18.96
C ARG A 346 0.23 -21.92 20.30
N ALA A 347 -0.60 -21.38 21.19
CA ALA A 347 -0.19 -21.00 22.53
C ALA A 347 0.36 -22.17 23.34
N GLU A 348 -0.23 -23.37 23.28
CA GLU A 348 0.30 -24.52 24.02
C GLU A 348 1.70 -24.92 23.55
N ILE A 349 1.93 -24.89 22.24
CA ILE A 349 3.23 -25.22 21.66
C ILE A 349 4.27 -24.17 22.08
N LEU A 350 3.93 -22.89 21.97
CA LEU A 350 4.80 -21.77 22.35
C LEU A 350 5.13 -21.76 23.84
N ALA A 351 4.17 -22.12 24.71
CA ALA A 351 4.44 -22.30 26.14
C ALA A 351 5.44 -23.45 26.39
N GLY A 352 5.33 -24.54 25.63
CA GLY A 352 6.31 -25.64 25.66
C GLY A 352 7.70 -25.20 25.21
N LEU A 353 7.79 -24.39 24.16
CA LEU A 353 9.04 -23.84 23.62
C LEU A 353 9.69 -22.90 24.65
N ALA A 354 8.92 -21.99 25.25
CA ALA A 354 9.40 -21.10 26.30
C ALA A 354 9.92 -21.85 27.54
N GLN A 355 9.33 -22.99 27.88
CA GLN A 355 9.81 -23.84 28.98
C GLN A 355 11.06 -24.66 28.63
N SER A 356 11.25 -24.96 27.35
CA SER A 356 12.35 -25.80 26.85
C SER A 356 13.53 -24.97 26.31
N ALA A 357 13.40 -23.65 26.30
CA ALA A 357 14.41 -22.71 25.86
C ALA A 357 15.61 -22.68 26.83
N ASP A 358 16.81 -22.78 26.28
CA ASP A 358 18.06 -22.79 27.03
C ASP A 358 18.63 -21.38 27.28
N THR A 359 18.24 -20.40 26.45
CA THR A 359 18.68 -19.01 26.56
C THR A 359 17.56 -18.09 27.09
N PRO A 360 17.88 -17.05 27.86
CA PRO A 360 16.93 -16.01 28.26
C PRO A 360 16.24 -15.34 27.06
N GLU A 361 16.97 -15.13 25.97
CA GLU A 361 16.50 -14.48 24.75
C GLU A 361 15.45 -15.32 24.03
N ASP A 362 15.70 -16.63 23.85
CA ASP A 362 14.71 -17.56 23.27
C ASP A 362 13.47 -17.65 24.15
N LYS A 363 13.67 -17.76 25.47
CA LYS A 363 12.57 -17.81 26.44
C LYS A 363 11.70 -16.55 26.34
N GLU A 364 12.31 -15.38 26.22
CA GLU A 364 11.61 -14.12 26.01
C GLU A 364 10.81 -14.12 24.71
N MET A 365 11.45 -14.45 23.59
CA MET A 365 10.81 -14.49 22.27
C MET A 365 9.58 -15.40 22.26
N TRP A 366 9.71 -16.64 22.75
CA TRP A 366 8.60 -17.59 22.81
C TRP A 366 7.49 -17.14 23.78
N THR A 367 7.86 -16.50 24.89
CA THR A 367 6.88 -15.97 25.85
C THR A 367 6.06 -14.82 25.25
N ARG A 368 6.69 -13.95 24.45
CA ARG A 368 5.98 -12.87 23.74
C ARG A 368 4.98 -13.43 22.73
N GLN A 369 5.42 -14.35 21.87
CA GLN A 369 4.54 -15.00 20.89
C GLN A 369 3.40 -15.77 21.57
N PHE A 370 3.68 -16.45 22.69
CA PHE A 370 2.65 -17.09 23.51
C PHE A 370 1.61 -16.08 23.97
N ALA A 371 2.04 -14.94 24.53
CA ALA A 371 1.14 -13.94 25.06
C ALA A 371 0.23 -13.33 23.97
N ASP A 372 0.78 -13.10 22.78
CA ASP A 372 0.01 -12.59 21.63
C ASP A 372 -1.01 -13.62 21.13
N SER A 373 -0.61 -14.89 20.96
CA SER A 373 -1.53 -15.96 20.54
C SER A 373 -2.66 -16.16 21.55
N VAL A 374 -2.37 -16.16 22.86
CA VAL A 374 -3.43 -16.28 23.87
C VAL A 374 -4.34 -15.05 23.86
N SER A 375 -3.79 -13.84 23.79
CA SER A 375 -4.57 -12.60 23.72
C SER A 375 -5.50 -12.61 22.50
N ALA A 376 -4.98 -12.97 21.32
CA ALA A 376 -5.76 -13.09 20.09
C ALA A 376 -6.91 -14.10 20.26
N ALA A 377 -6.63 -15.30 20.80
CA ALA A 377 -7.66 -16.30 21.07
C ALA A 377 -8.76 -15.79 22.02
N VAL A 378 -8.38 -15.12 23.13
CA VAL A 378 -9.35 -14.55 24.08
C VAL A 378 -10.22 -13.48 23.41
N THR A 379 -9.64 -12.65 22.55
CA THR A 379 -10.38 -11.57 21.86
C THR A 379 -11.47 -12.07 20.92
N THR A 380 -11.44 -13.34 20.49
CA THR A 380 -12.55 -13.96 19.72
C THR A 380 -13.81 -14.19 20.56
N GLY A 381 -13.68 -14.29 21.88
CA GLY A 381 -14.76 -14.67 22.80
C GLY A 381 -14.97 -16.17 22.98
N VAL A 382 -14.23 -17.02 22.25
CA VAL A 382 -14.39 -18.50 22.28
C VAL A 382 -13.36 -19.19 23.18
N TYR A 383 -12.35 -18.45 23.68
CA TYR A 383 -11.27 -18.98 24.52
C TYR A 383 -11.05 -18.19 25.84
N PRO A 384 -12.07 -18.02 26.70
CA PRO A 384 -11.98 -17.21 27.92
C PRO A 384 -10.97 -17.74 28.95
N GLU A 385 -10.67 -19.04 28.96
CA GLU A 385 -9.66 -19.66 29.83
C GLU A 385 -8.23 -19.15 29.54
N GLY A 386 -7.99 -18.57 28.36
CA GLY A 386 -6.71 -17.95 28.01
C GLY A 386 -6.28 -16.87 28.99
N LEU A 387 -7.22 -16.14 29.61
CA LEU A 387 -6.90 -15.16 30.65
C LEU A 387 -6.20 -15.77 31.87
N GLN A 388 -6.60 -16.98 32.26
CA GLN A 388 -5.97 -17.69 33.38
C GLN A 388 -4.54 -18.08 33.02
N LYS A 389 -4.28 -18.43 31.75
CA LYS A 389 -2.93 -18.76 31.26
C LYS A 389 -2.01 -17.54 31.25
N LEU A 390 -2.49 -16.39 30.77
CA LEU A 390 -1.74 -15.13 30.83
C LEU A 390 -1.43 -14.71 32.27
N ASP A 391 -2.39 -14.86 33.20
CA ASP A 391 -2.17 -14.58 34.63
C ASP A 391 -1.13 -15.51 35.24
N ALA A 392 -1.16 -16.82 34.91
CA ALA A 392 -0.16 -17.78 35.38
C ALA A 392 1.25 -17.41 34.90
N VAL A 393 1.41 -17.07 33.62
CA VAL A 393 2.71 -16.66 33.06
C VAL A 393 3.18 -15.33 33.65
N GLU A 394 2.31 -14.33 33.81
CA GLU A 394 2.66 -13.07 34.46
C GLU A 394 3.18 -13.31 35.90
N ARG A 395 2.48 -14.12 36.69
CA ARG A 395 2.90 -14.46 38.06
C ARG A 395 4.22 -15.22 38.09
N GLN A 396 4.42 -16.13 37.15
CA GLN A 396 5.66 -16.88 37.05
C GLN A 396 6.83 -15.95 36.68
N LEU A 397 6.68 -15.07 35.70
CA LEU A 397 7.68 -14.07 35.34
C LEU A 397 8.00 -13.12 36.51
N ALA A 398 6.99 -12.74 37.31
CA ALA A 398 7.20 -11.95 38.51
C ALA A 398 7.98 -12.71 39.59
N LYS A 399 7.69 -13.99 39.79
CA LYS A 399 8.40 -14.87 40.73
C LYS A 399 9.85 -15.09 40.31
N ASP A 400 10.07 -15.27 39.02
CA ASP A 400 11.39 -15.50 38.42
C ASP A 400 12.22 -14.21 38.29
N LYS A 401 11.63 -13.05 38.64
CA LYS A 401 12.24 -11.72 38.45
C LYS A 401 12.73 -11.51 37.01
N ALA A 402 11.93 -11.96 36.05
CA ALA A 402 12.20 -11.77 34.63
C ALA A 402 12.27 -10.27 34.27
N ASP A 403 12.80 -10.00 33.09
CA ASP A 403 12.96 -8.64 32.55
C ASP A 403 11.67 -7.81 32.73
N PRO A 404 11.76 -6.57 33.27
CA PRO A 404 10.60 -5.71 33.46
C PRO A 404 9.79 -5.42 32.18
N ILE A 405 10.45 -5.32 31.01
CA ILE A 405 9.82 -5.09 29.71
C ILE A 405 9.02 -6.33 29.29
N LEU A 406 9.58 -7.54 29.45
CA LEU A 406 8.82 -8.77 29.17
C LEU A 406 7.61 -8.92 30.10
N ARG A 407 7.77 -8.58 31.38
CA ARG A 407 6.67 -8.58 32.35
C ARG A 407 5.59 -7.57 31.98
N ALA A 408 5.99 -6.37 31.55
CA ALA A 408 5.07 -5.35 31.05
C ALA A 408 4.32 -5.84 29.81
N TYR A 409 5.03 -6.46 28.86
CA TYR A 409 4.46 -7.00 27.64
C TYR A 409 3.32 -7.98 27.92
N VAL A 410 3.58 -9.02 28.73
CA VAL A 410 2.57 -10.04 29.07
C VAL A 410 1.40 -9.44 29.85
N LEU A 411 1.67 -8.54 30.81
CA LEU A 411 0.61 -7.87 31.56
C LEU A 411 -0.29 -7.04 30.63
N TYR A 412 0.28 -6.28 29.70
CA TYR A 412 -0.50 -5.44 28.78
C TYR A 412 -1.41 -6.29 27.88
N ARG A 413 -0.92 -7.42 27.33
CA ARG A 413 -1.74 -8.37 26.56
C ARG A 413 -2.87 -8.95 27.40
N ARG A 414 -2.59 -9.32 28.66
CA ARG A 414 -3.61 -9.80 29.59
C ARG A 414 -4.68 -8.76 29.87
N LEU A 415 -4.28 -7.53 30.15
CA LEU A 415 -5.19 -6.42 30.41
C LEU A 415 -6.08 -6.15 29.18
N PHE A 416 -5.49 -6.10 27.98
CA PHE A 416 -6.23 -5.91 26.73
C PHE A 416 -7.22 -7.04 26.45
N ALA A 417 -6.82 -8.29 26.66
CA ALA A 417 -7.68 -9.45 26.51
C ALA A 417 -8.86 -9.41 27.51
N ASP A 418 -8.62 -9.05 28.77
CA ASP A 418 -9.65 -8.94 29.81
C ASP A 418 -10.62 -7.79 29.52
N TYR A 419 -10.10 -6.63 29.06
CA TYR A 419 -10.92 -5.51 28.60
C TYR A 419 -11.91 -5.93 27.50
N ASN A 420 -11.41 -6.60 26.44
CA ASN A 420 -12.25 -7.05 25.34
C ASN A 420 -13.30 -8.09 25.78
N GLN A 421 -12.93 -9.01 26.67
CA GLN A 421 -13.86 -10.00 27.21
C GLN A 421 -14.97 -9.33 28.04
N ARG A 422 -14.62 -8.40 28.92
CA ARG A 422 -15.58 -7.63 29.72
C ARG A 422 -16.51 -6.80 28.85
N LEU A 423 -15.97 -6.17 27.80
CA LEU A 423 -16.75 -5.34 26.88
C LEU A 423 -17.83 -6.17 26.15
N ARG A 424 -17.50 -7.38 25.70
CA ARG A 424 -18.47 -8.30 25.08
C ARG A 424 -19.58 -8.76 26.01
N GLN A 425 -19.27 -8.92 27.30
CA GLN A 425 -20.21 -9.40 28.30
C GLN A 425 -21.10 -8.28 28.88
N SER A 426 -20.84 -7.02 28.53
CA SER A 426 -21.49 -5.86 29.13
C SER A 426 -22.59 -5.27 28.24
N ASP A 427 -23.68 -4.85 28.87
CA ASP A 427 -24.68 -3.96 28.27
C ASP A 427 -24.21 -2.49 28.25
N ALA A 428 -25.06 -1.56 27.84
CA ALA A 428 -24.67 -0.16 27.71
C ALA A 428 -24.17 0.48 29.02
N GLU A 429 -24.79 0.15 30.16
CA GLU A 429 -24.36 0.65 31.48
C GLU A 429 -23.08 -0.04 31.95
N GLY A 430 -22.97 -1.35 31.73
CA GLY A 430 -21.76 -2.13 32.03
C GLY A 430 -20.54 -1.64 31.24
N ARG A 431 -20.69 -1.23 29.98
CA ARG A 431 -19.59 -0.70 29.16
C ARG A 431 -18.93 0.53 29.78
N VAL A 432 -19.68 1.39 30.48
CA VAL A 432 -19.12 2.55 31.20
C VAL A 432 -18.23 2.08 32.36
N GLN A 433 -18.67 1.08 33.12
CA GLN A 433 -17.90 0.52 34.23
C GLN A 433 -16.63 -0.19 33.73
N VAL A 434 -16.73 -0.92 32.61
CA VAL A 434 -15.57 -1.55 31.96
C VAL A 434 -14.55 -0.52 31.51
N GLN A 435 -15.00 0.60 30.93
CA GLN A 435 -14.12 1.70 30.55
C GLN A 435 -13.40 2.31 31.77
N GLN A 436 -14.12 2.55 32.87
CA GLN A 436 -13.50 3.09 34.10
C GLN A 436 -12.48 2.11 34.69
N TRP A 437 -12.80 0.82 34.70
CA TRP A 437 -11.88 -0.22 35.11
C TRP A 437 -10.62 -0.24 34.21
N TRP A 438 -10.79 -0.14 32.89
CA TRP A 438 -9.69 -0.12 31.92
C TRP A 438 -8.72 1.03 32.18
N LEU A 439 -9.23 2.25 32.33
CA LEU A 439 -8.39 3.43 32.62
C LEU A 439 -7.66 3.29 33.97
N SER A 440 -8.30 2.68 34.98
CA SER A 440 -7.65 2.36 36.26
C SER A 440 -6.51 1.35 36.10
N GLN A 441 -6.70 0.32 35.26
CA GLN A 441 -5.65 -0.65 34.96
C GLN A 441 -4.49 -0.01 34.19
N LEU A 442 -4.78 0.80 33.17
CA LEU A 442 -3.75 1.53 32.42
C LEU A 442 -2.94 2.47 33.32
N THR A 443 -3.61 3.19 34.22
CA THR A 443 -2.92 4.05 35.21
C THR A 443 -1.96 3.23 36.07
N SER A 444 -2.44 2.11 36.61
CA SER A 444 -1.61 1.19 37.42
C SER A 444 -0.45 0.59 36.61
N PHE A 445 -0.67 0.32 35.33
CA PHE A 445 0.33 -0.22 34.41
C PHE A 445 1.46 0.78 34.16
N VAL A 446 1.13 2.02 33.79
CA VAL A 446 2.14 3.05 33.47
C VAL A 446 2.93 3.50 34.70
N ASP A 447 2.35 3.41 35.90
CA ASP A 447 3.07 3.69 37.15
C ASP A 447 4.04 2.56 37.52
N LYS A 448 3.72 1.32 37.14
CA LYS A 448 4.55 0.14 37.41
C LYS A 448 5.63 -0.09 36.36
N PHE A 449 5.36 0.25 35.10
CA PHE A 449 6.24 -0.01 33.96
C PHE A 449 6.41 1.23 33.05
N PRO A 450 6.87 2.38 33.59
CA PRO A 450 6.91 3.64 32.84
C PRO A 450 7.83 3.60 31.62
N GLU A 451 8.85 2.75 31.60
CA GLU A 451 9.82 2.65 30.49
C GLU A 451 9.41 1.60 29.42
N SER A 452 8.29 0.89 29.61
CA SER A 452 7.85 -0.11 28.64
C SER A 452 7.39 0.54 27.34
N PRO A 453 7.69 -0.03 26.15
CA PRO A 453 7.09 0.43 24.90
C PRO A 453 5.55 0.47 24.95
N ASP A 454 4.92 -0.51 25.59
CA ASP A 454 3.46 -0.57 25.76
C ASP A 454 2.92 0.55 26.68
N ALA A 455 3.77 1.15 27.52
CA ALA A 455 3.37 2.28 28.36
C ALA A 455 3.11 3.53 27.52
N ALA A 456 3.75 3.67 26.36
CA ALA A 456 3.50 4.77 25.45
C ALA A 456 2.05 4.73 24.92
N ASP A 457 1.56 3.55 24.50
CA ASP A 457 0.18 3.36 24.07
C ASP A 457 -0.83 3.52 25.22
N ALA A 458 -0.49 3.02 26.41
CA ALA A 458 -1.33 3.17 27.60
C ALA A 458 -1.49 4.65 28.01
N LEU A 459 -0.40 5.42 28.02
CA LEU A 459 -0.41 6.86 28.31
C LEU A 459 -1.21 7.63 27.26
N LEU A 460 -1.11 7.26 25.98
CA LEU A 460 -1.91 7.90 24.93
C LEU A 460 -3.41 7.66 25.16
N GLN A 461 -3.81 6.44 25.49
CA GLN A 461 -5.22 6.12 25.78
C GLN A 461 -5.75 6.89 26.99
N LEU A 462 -4.94 7.05 28.04
CA LEU A 462 -5.30 7.86 29.21
C LEU A 462 -5.50 9.34 28.82
N ALA A 463 -4.58 9.89 28.01
CA ALA A 463 -4.69 11.27 27.53
C ALA A 463 -5.95 11.49 26.67
N LEU A 464 -6.22 10.56 25.74
CA LEU A 464 -7.39 10.58 24.86
C LEU A 464 -8.71 10.51 25.63
N ALA A 465 -8.79 9.68 26.67
CA ALA A 465 -10.00 9.54 27.47
C ALA A 465 -10.37 10.86 28.16
N GLU A 466 -9.38 11.57 28.71
CA GLU A 466 -9.58 12.90 29.32
C GLU A 466 -9.89 13.95 28.26
N GLU A 467 -9.21 13.92 27.10
CA GLU A 467 -9.45 14.87 26.02
C GLU A 467 -10.88 14.77 25.45
N LEU A 468 -11.35 13.55 25.19
CA LEU A 468 -12.72 13.30 24.72
C LEU A 468 -13.77 13.66 25.78
N SER A 469 -13.38 13.68 27.05
CA SER A 469 -14.20 14.17 28.17
C SER A 469 -14.15 15.69 28.34
N ASN A 470 -13.44 16.41 27.46
CA ASN A 470 -13.16 17.86 27.53
C ASN A 470 -12.34 18.29 28.76
N GLU A 471 -11.67 17.36 29.44
CA GLU A 471 -10.81 17.61 30.59
C GLU A 471 -9.37 17.92 30.13
N PHE A 472 -9.22 18.98 29.32
CA PHE A 472 -7.98 19.28 28.59
C PHE A 472 -6.73 19.45 29.47
N ASP A 473 -6.89 19.91 30.72
CA ASP A 473 -5.76 20.05 31.64
C ASP A 473 -5.25 18.69 32.14
N LYS A 474 -6.17 17.72 32.36
CA LYS A 474 -5.80 16.34 32.69
C LYS A 474 -5.21 15.62 31.48
N ALA A 475 -5.81 15.83 30.30
CA ALA A 475 -5.25 15.31 29.05
C ALA A 475 -3.83 15.81 28.81
N ALA A 476 -3.59 17.11 28.99
CA ALA A 476 -2.26 17.71 28.90
C ALA A 476 -1.27 17.10 29.89
N ALA A 477 -1.68 16.80 31.13
CA ALA A 477 -0.79 16.12 32.09
C ALA A 477 -0.35 14.73 31.61
N TRP A 478 -1.26 13.96 31.01
CA TRP A 478 -0.93 12.65 30.44
C TRP A 478 -0.06 12.76 29.18
N TYR A 479 -0.36 13.68 28.27
CA TYR A 479 0.49 13.94 27.11
C TYR A 479 1.89 14.41 27.51
N ASP A 480 2.02 15.23 28.55
CA ASP A 480 3.32 15.67 29.09
C ASP A 480 4.12 14.49 29.65
N LYS A 481 3.46 13.59 30.39
CA LYS A 481 4.09 12.35 30.86
C LYS A 481 4.57 11.49 29.68
N LEU A 482 3.74 11.30 28.65
CA LEU A 482 4.07 10.55 27.44
C LEU A 482 5.23 11.15 26.66
N ALA A 483 5.18 12.45 26.36
CA ALA A 483 6.20 13.13 25.58
C ALA A 483 7.56 13.13 26.29
N LYS A 484 7.58 13.16 27.63
CA LYS A 484 8.82 13.12 28.43
C LYS A 484 9.38 11.71 28.60
N ALA A 485 8.52 10.71 28.81
CA ALA A 485 8.94 9.33 29.05
C ALA A 485 9.34 8.62 27.76
N HIS A 486 8.70 8.94 26.62
CA HIS A 486 8.91 8.24 25.35
C HIS A 486 9.15 9.17 24.15
N PRO A 487 10.06 10.17 24.23
CA PRO A 487 10.21 11.22 23.23
C PRO A 487 10.55 10.71 21.82
N ASP A 488 11.26 9.58 21.74
CA ASP A 488 11.73 8.99 20.47
C ASP A 488 10.68 8.09 19.80
N THR A 489 9.56 7.84 20.45
CA THR A 489 8.45 7.04 19.89
C THR A 489 7.46 7.90 19.11
N GLU A 490 6.75 7.31 18.15
CA GLU A 490 5.66 7.97 17.43
C GLU A 490 4.61 8.54 18.39
N ARG A 491 4.27 7.79 19.45
CA ARG A 491 3.33 8.20 20.50
C ARG A 491 3.84 9.42 21.28
N GLY A 492 5.13 9.46 21.61
CA GLY A 492 5.74 10.63 22.26
C GLY A 492 5.71 11.88 21.38
N GLN A 493 5.99 11.72 20.08
CA GLN A 493 5.90 12.82 19.12
C GLN A 493 4.45 13.31 18.95
N GLN A 494 3.48 12.40 18.86
CA GLN A 494 2.05 12.72 18.83
C GLN A 494 1.64 13.49 20.09
N ALA A 495 2.10 13.06 21.26
CA ALA A 495 1.82 13.74 22.53
C ALA A 495 2.41 15.15 22.59
N ALA A 496 3.64 15.34 22.09
CA ALA A 496 4.25 16.66 21.98
C ALA A 496 3.43 17.60 21.07
N GLY A 497 2.94 17.10 19.93
CA GLY A 497 2.02 17.82 19.06
C GLY A 497 0.69 18.16 19.74
N ALA A 498 0.13 17.23 20.51
CA ALA A 498 -1.12 17.44 21.23
C ALA A 498 -0.95 18.51 22.32
N LEU A 499 0.16 18.50 23.06
CA LEU A 499 0.51 19.56 24.01
C LEU A 499 0.61 20.93 23.34
N ASN A 500 1.24 21.00 22.17
CA ASN A 500 1.32 22.23 21.39
C ASN A 500 -0.08 22.72 21.04
N ARG A 501 -0.91 21.87 20.42
CA ARG A 501 -2.29 22.19 20.03
C ARG A 501 -3.13 22.62 21.23
N LEU A 502 -3.14 21.84 22.31
CA LEU A 502 -3.85 22.20 23.54
C LEU A 502 -3.29 23.52 24.09
N GLY A 503 -2.00 23.78 24.01
CA GLY A 503 -1.41 25.05 24.44
C GLY A 503 -1.84 26.29 23.63
N LEU A 504 -2.56 26.16 22.51
CA LEU A 504 -2.87 27.27 21.61
C LEU A 504 -4.02 28.18 22.03
N LYS A 505 -4.91 27.80 22.96
CA LYS A 505 -6.09 28.63 23.31
C LYS A 505 -5.67 30.05 23.71
N GLY A 506 -6.20 31.05 23.02
CA GLY A 506 -5.88 32.47 23.20
C GLY A 506 -4.53 32.91 22.59
N LYS A 507 -3.76 32.01 21.99
CA LYS A 507 -2.49 32.31 21.30
C LYS A 507 -2.69 32.41 19.78
N PRO A 508 -1.79 33.10 19.07
CA PRO A 508 -1.81 33.13 17.61
C PRO A 508 -1.74 31.73 17.01
N PHE A 509 -2.57 31.47 15.99
CA PHE A 509 -2.50 30.25 15.18
C PHE A 509 -1.53 30.45 14.02
N ALA A 510 -0.64 29.47 13.82
CA ALA A 510 0.28 29.44 12.69
C ALA A 510 0.35 28.02 12.12
N MET A 511 0.15 27.90 10.81
CA MET A 511 0.33 26.66 10.06
C MET A 511 0.81 27.00 8.66
N THR A 512 1.64 26.13 8.10
CA THR A 512 2.02 26.17 6.69
C THR A 512 2.12 24.74 6.18
N GLY A 513 1.66 24.49 4.96
CA GLY A 513 1.73 23.16 4.34
C GLY A 513 1.57 23.22 2.83
N ALA A 514 1.84 22.10 2.17
CA ALA A 514 1.66 21.96 0.73
C ALA A 514 0.16 21.99 0.38
N GLY A 515 -0.22 22.85 -0.56
CA GLY A 515 -1.58 22.91 -1.07
C GLY A 515 -1.87 21.72 -1.99
N LEU A 516 -3.08 21.15 -1.90
CA LEU A 516 -3.49 20.01 -2.74
C LEU A 516 -3.42 20.32 -4.25
N LYS A 517 -3.61 21.58 -4.65
CA LYS A 517 -3.49 22.05 -6.04
C LYS A 517 -2.07 22.54 -6.39
N GLY A 518 -1.07 22.19 -5.58
CA GLY A 518 0.28 22.73 -5.63
C GLY A 518 0.43 24.05 -4.88
N GLY A 519 1.69 24.46 -4.69
CA GLY A 519 2.06 25.65 -3.94
C GLY A 519 2.01 25.46 -2.42
N THR A 520 2.20 26.55 -1.70
CA THR A 520 2.24 26.56 -0.23
C THR A 520 1.08 27.39 0.31
N ILE A 521 0.30 26.81 1.22
CA ILE A 521 -0.78 27.50 1.92
C ILE A 521 -0.28 27.84 3.33
N SER A 522 -0.45 29.09 3.72
CA SER A 522 -0.13 29.57 5.05
C SER A 522 -1.37 30.13 5.72
N SER A 523 -1.55 29.87 7.02
CA SER A 523 -2.67 30.41 7.81
C SER A 523 -2.70 31.95 7.80
N ASP A 524 -1.55 32.59 7.57
CA ASP A 524 -1.44 34.05 7.45
C ASP A 524 -2.27 34.64 6.31
N GLN A 525 -2.58 33.84 5.28
CA GLN A 525 -3.46 34.24 4.17
C GLN A 525 -4.90 34.52 4.62
N PHE A 526 -5.28 34.09 5.81
CA PHE A 526 -6.62 34.23 6.38
C PHE A 526 -6.70 35.29 7.49
N LYS A 527 -5.65 36.10 7.70
CA LYS A 527 -5.67 37.18 8.70
C LYS A 527 -6.87 38.11 8.50
N GLY A 528 -7.53 38.47 9.60
CA GLY A 528 -8.76 39.28 9.58
C GLY A 528 -10.05 38.48 9.37
N LYS A 529 -9.96 37.18 9.04
CA LYS A 529 -11.12 36.27 8.94
C LYS A 529 -11.21 35.37 10.16
N VAL A 530 -12.43 34.96 10.51
CA VAL A 530 -12.63 33.82 11.41
C VAL A 530 -12.33 32.56 10.60
N LEU A 531 -11.36 31.76 11.05
CA LEU A 531 -10.86 30.59 10.31
C LEU A 531 -11.21 29.30 11.06
N LEU A 532 -11.84 28.36 10.37
CA LEU A 532 -11.95 26.97 10.80
C LEU A 532 -10.85 26.14 10.13
N VAL A 533 -9.97 25.54 10.92
CA VAL A 533 -9.02 24.54 10.44
C VAL A 533 -9.58 23.16 10.69
N LEU A 534 -9.89 22.44 9.60
CA LEU A 534 -10.56 21.14 9.62
C LEU A 534 -9.57 20.04 9.21
N PHE A 535 -9.16 19.21 10.16
CA PHE A 535 -8.44 17.97 9.88
C PHE A 535 -9.44 16.87 9.52
N TRP A 536 -9.24 16.19 8.39
CA TRP A 536 -10.19 15.20 7.85
C TRP A 536 -9.50 14.15 6.96
N SER A 537 -10.22 13.08 6.62
CA SER A 537 -9.80 12.00 5.70
C SER A 537 -11.01 11.49 4.91
N THR A 538 -10.80 10.95 3.71
CA THR A 538 -11.87 10.36 2.89
C THR A 538 -12.49 9.09 3.50
N ALA A 539 -11.77 8.38 4.36
CA ALA A 539 -12.26 7.20 5.08
C ALA A 539 -12.92 7.53 6.43
N CYS A 540 -12.99 8.80 6.81
CA CYS A 540 -13.54 9.25 8.08
C CYS A 540 -15.06 9.44 8.00
N LYS A 541 -15.83 8.45 8.45
CA LYS A 541 -17.30 8.51 8.46
C LYS A 541 -17.87 9.72 9.25
N PRO A 542 -17.40 10.04 10.48
CA PRO A 542 -17.89 11.22 11.19
C PRO A 542 -17.60 12.53 10.45
N CYS A 543 -16.47 12.60 9.71
CA CYS A 543 -16.16 13.75 8.88
C CYS A 543 -17.20 13.92 7.76
N GLU A 544 -17.58 12.83 7.10
CA GLU A 544 -18.63 12.85 6.07
C GLU A 544 -19.98 13.34 6.62
N GLU A 545 -20.33 12.93 7.84
CA GLU A 545 -21.58 13.34 8.52
C GLU A 545 -21.58 14.85 8.88
N ASP A 546 -20.43 15.41 9.25
CA ASP A 546 -20.29 16.83 9.61
C ASP A 546 -20.23 17.77 8.38
N LEU A 547 -19.73 17.30 7.23
CA LEU A 547 -19.49 18.11 6.04
C LEU A 547 -20.72 18.90 5.54
N PRO A 548 -21.94 18.34 5.44
CA PRO A 548 -23.12 19.09 5.03
C PRO A 548 -23.43 20.28 5.95
N LEU A 549 -23.21 20.11 7.26
CA LEU A 549 -23.47 21.14 8.26
C LEU A 549 -22.40 22.24 8.22
N ILE A 550 -21.13 21.86 8.10
CA ILE A 550 -20.00 22.79 7.92
C ILE A 550 -20.19 23.62 6.65
N ARG A 551 -20.62 22.99 5.55
CA ARG A 551 -20.94 23.68 4.30
C ARG A 551 -22.07 24.68 4.45
N ALA A 552 -23.14 24.34 5.14
CA ALA A 552 -24.25 25.26 5.38
C ALA A 552 -23.76 26.52 6.13
N LEU A 553 -22.92 26.35 7.14
CA LEU A 553 -22.26 27.46 7.84
C LEU A 553 -21.37 28.28 6.91
N TYR A 554 -20.58 27.63 6.06
CA TYR A 554 -19.71 28.35 5.11
C TYR A 554 -20.50 29.14 4.07
N GLN A 555 -21.60 28.58 3.54
CA GLN A 555 -22.51 29.30 2.64
C GLN A 555 -23.17 30.50 3.32
N GLN A 556 -23.53 30.38 4.60
CA GLN A 556 -24.17 31.44 5.37
C GLN A 556 -23.19 32.57 5.75
N TYR A 557 -21.99 32.22 6.21
CA TYR A 557 -21.07 33.16 6.86
C TYR A 557 -19.81 33.49 6.04
N GLY A 558 -19.55 32.80 4.93
CA GLY A 558 -18.32 32.98 4.14
C GLY A 558 -18.14 34.42 3.64
N LYS A 559 -19.24 35.06 3.21
CA LYS A 559 -19.25 36.48 2.81
C LYS A 559 -19.08 37.46 3.97
N SER A 560 -19.31 37.01 5.21
CA SER A 560 -19.21 37.80 6.43
C SER A 560 -17.84 37.70 7.09
N GLY A 561 -16.87 37.04 6.45
CA GLY A 561 -15.50 36.90 6.96
C GLY A 561 -15.22 35.56 7.64
N PHE A 562 -16.03 34.52 7.41
CA PHE A 562 -15.71 33.14 7.81
C PHE A 562 -14.96 32.41 6.68
N GLU A 563 -13.95 31.62 7.01
CA GLU A 563 -13.17 30.83 6.06
C GLU A 563 -12.86 29.44 6.62
N ILE A 564 -12.61 28.49 5.72
CA ILE A 564 -12.19 27.14 6.09
C ILE A 564 -10.83 26.84 5.47
N LEU A 565 -9.94 26.23 6.24
CA LEU A 565 -8.73 25.59 5.74
C LEU A 565 -8.84 24.11 6.07
N GLY A 566 -8.97 23.28 5.04
CA GLY A 566 -8.93 21.84 5.23
C GLY A 566 -7.48 21.34 5.29
N VAL A 567 -7.26 20.32 6.12
CA VAL A 567 -6.01 19.57 6.21
C VAL A 567 -6.38 18.11 6.02
N ASN A 568 -6.13 17.57 4.83
CA ASN A 568 -6.44 16.19 4.50
C ASN A 568 -5.29 15.28 4.98
N LEU A 569 -5.66 14.23 5.71
CA LEU A 569 -4.73 13.25 6.30
C LEU A 569 -4.92 11.86 5.67
N ASP A 570 -5.31 11.80 4.40
CA ASP A 570 -5.18 10.55 3.66
C ASP A 570 -3.69 10.27 3.40
N PRO A 571 -3.26 8.99 3.34
CA PRO A 571 -1.85 8.66 3.08
C PRO A 571 -1.31 9.25 1.77
N THR A 572 -2.18 9.36 0.76
CA THR A 572 -1.87 9.92 -0.57
C THR A 572 -2.97 10.88 -1.03
N ALA A 573 -2.68 11.73 -2.01
CA ALA A 573 -3.63 12.67 -2.58
C ALA A 573 -4.65 12.01 -3.55
N GLU A 574 -4.51 10.70 -3.79
CA GLU A 574 -5.34 9.95 -4.72
C GLU A 574 -6.80 9.93 -4.24
N GLY A 575 -7.74 10.22 -5.14
CA GLY A 575 -9.18 10.26 -4.82
C GLY A 575 -9.64 11.48 -4.00
N VAL A 576 -8.72 12.22 -3.35
CA VAL A 576 -9.07 13.40 -2.53
C VAL A 576 -9.81 14.45 -3.36
N ALA A 577 -9.34 14.75 -4.57
CA ALA A 577 -9.99 15.72 -5.46
C ALA A 577 -11.42 15.29 -5.87
N SER A 578 -11.62 14.00 -6.14
CA SER A 578 -12.93 13.43 -6.48
C SER A 578 -13.88 13.49 -5.29
N TYR A 579 -13.41 13.17 -4.10
CA TYR A 579 -14.19 13.30 -2.87
C TYR A 579 -14.59 14.76 -2.61
N MET A 580 -13.65 15.69 -2.75
CA MET A 580 -13.95 17.12 -2.62
C MET A 580 -15.01 17.59 -3.61
N ALA A 581 -14.94 17.14 -4.86
CA ALA A 581 -15.95 17.47 -5.87
C ALA A 581 -17.33 16.91 -5.50
N LYS A 582 -17.39 15.62 -5.11
CA LYS A 582 -18.62 14.95 -4.64
C LYS A 582 -19.26 15.67 -3.45
N HIS A 583 -18.46 16.06 -2.47
CA HIS A 583 -18.93 16.70 -1.25
C HIS A 583 -18.97 18.24 -1.33
N GLN A 584 -18.64 18.83 -2.49
CA GLN A 584 -18.60 20.27 -2.78
C GLN A 584 -17.75 21.07 -1.77
N MET A 585 -16.56 20.56 -1.48
CA MET A 585 -15.57 21.20 -0.61
C MET A 585 -14.80 22.24 -1.43
N THR A 586 -15.22 23.50 -1.36
CA THR A 586 -14.69 24.59 -2.20
C THR A 586 -13.56 25.39 -1.56
N TRP A 587 -13.27 25.14 -0.28
CA TRP A 587 -12.22 25.82 0.47
C TRP A 587 -10.82 25.23 0.20
N PRO A 588 -9.75 26.00 0.46
CA PRO A 588 -8.37 25.53 0.32
C PRO A 588 -8.06 24.30 1.17
N GLN A 589 -7.20 23.43 0.65
CA GLN A 589 -6.80 22.17 1.27
C GLN A 589 -5.28 22.07 1.31
N ILE A 590 -4.74 21.79 2.50
CA ILE A 590 -3.39 21.27 2.68
C ILE A 590 -3.46 19.74 2.59
N HIS A 591 -2.48 19.16 1.92
CA HIS A 591 -2.24 17.73 1.93
C HIS A 591 -0.73 17.47 1.92
N GLU A 592 -0.27 16.69 2.88
CA GLU A 592 1.10 16.16 2.92
C GLU A 592 1.02 14.64 3.08
N ALA A 593 1.84 13.91 2.32
CA ALA A 593 1.83 12.46 2.31
C ALA A 593 2.17 11.87 3.70
N GLY A 594 1.73 10.63 3.94
CA GLY A 594 1.96 9.90 5.18
C GLY A 594 0.78 9.92 6.17
N GLY A 595 -0.34 10.56 5.82
CA GLY A 595 -1.59 10.49 6.57
C GLY A 595 -1.44 10.96 8.02
N GLN A 596 -1.63 10.06 8.99
CA GLN A 596 -1.47 10.37 10.42
C GLN A 596 -0.02 10.60 10.86
N ASP A 597 0.95 10.23 10.02
CA ASP A 597 2.38 10.50 10.23
C ASP A 597 2.86 11.72 9.44
N SER A 598 1.95 12.38 8.70
CA SER A 598 2.26 13.63 8.01
C SER A 598 2.68 14.72 9.00
N LYS A 599 3.44 15.70 8.51
CA LYS A 599 3.91 16.82 9.34
C LYS A 599 2.73 17.57 10.01
N PRO A 600 1.62 17.91 9.31
CA PRO A 600 0.49 18.59 9.95
C PRO A 600 -0.18 17.75 11.05
N ALA A 601 -0.26 16.43 10.90
CA ALA A 601 -0.82 15.55 11.93
C ALA A 601 0.07 15.51 13.17
N ARG A 602 1.40 15.37 12.99
CA ARG A 602 2.38 15.35 14.07
C ARG A 602 2.50 16.69 14.80
N ASP A 603 2.60 17.80 14.07
CA ASP A 603 2.74 19.14 14.67
C ASP A 603 1.60 19.49 15.64
N PHE A 604 0.39 18.99 15.36
CA PHE A 604 -0.82 19.26 16.12
C PHE A 604 -1.31 18.07 16.96
N GLY A 605 -0.60 16.94 16.93
CA GLY A 605 -0.96 15.71 17.64
C GLY A 605 -2.38 15.25 17.31
N ILE A 606 -2.67 15.12 16.02
CA ILE A 606 -4.00 14.70 15.54
C ILE A 606 -4.10 13.19 15.66
N VAL A 607 -4.96 12.74 16.56
CA VAL A 607 -5.14 11.33 16.95
C VAL A 607 -6.54 10.81 16.67
N SER A 608 -7.49 11.72 16.41
CA SER A 608 -8.86 11.41 16.01
C SER A 608 -9.35 12.39 14.94
N LEU A 609 -10.21 11.90 14.05
CA LEU A 609 -10.84 12.71 13.00
C LEU A 609 -12.38 12.67 13.12
N PRO A 610 -13.07 13.79 12.83
CA PRO A 610 -12.50 15.11 12.53
C PRO A 610 -11.90 15.76 13.78
N THR A 611 -10.87 16.59 13.59
CA THR A 611 -10.42 17.56 14.59
C THR A 611 -10.56 18.96 14.00
N MET A 612 -11.21 19.86 14.74
CA MET A 612 -11.52 21.21 14.27
C MET A 612 -10.97 22.27 15.22
N ILE A 613 -10.13 23.17 14.69
CA ILE A 613 -9.58 24.31 15.43
C ILE A 613 -10.25 25.58 14.92
N LEU A 614 -10.85 26.36 15.83
CA LEU A 614 -11.48 27.64 15.51
C LEU A 614 -10.54 28.78 15.89
N VAL A 615 -10.27 29.66 14.92
CA VAL A 615 -9.39 30.82 15.05
C VAL A 615 -10.21 32.09 14.82
N GLY A 616 -10.08 33.07 15.70
CA GLY A 616 -10.74 34.36 15.58
C GLY A 616 -10.12 35.25 14.50
N SER A 617 -10.81 36.33 14.14
CA SER A 617 -10.33 37.32 13.16
C SER A 617 -9.06 38.07 13.59
N ASP A 618 -8.72 38.04 14.89
CA ASP A 618 -7.45 38.52 15.44
C ASP A 618 -6.30 37.51 15.31
N GLY A 619 -6.55 36.35 14.69
CA GLY A 619 -5.59 35.28 14.49
C GLY A 619 -5.38 34.39 15.72
N LYS A 620 -6.12 34.60 16.82
CA LYS A 620 -5.98 33.79 18.04
C LYS A 620 -6.90 32.59 18.05
N VAL A 621 -6.44 31.46 18.58
CA VAL A 621 -7.28 30.25 18.72
C VAL A 621 -8.37 30.45 19.76
N VAL A 622 -9.62 30.33 19.34
CA VAL A 622 -10.83 30.36 20.17
C VAL A 622 -11.11 28.98 20.76
N SER A 623 -11.00 27.93 19.93
CA SER A 623 -11.20 26.54 20.34
C SER A 623 -10.22 25.61 19.63
N ARG A 624 -9.77 24.54 20.32
CA ARG A 624 -8.82 23.54 19.78
C ARG A 624 -9.49 22.24 19.30
N ALA A 625 -10.78 22.10 19.55
CA ALA A 625 -11.61 20.93 19.24
C ALA A 625 -13.09 21.37 19.24
N VAL A 626 -13.45 22.27 18.32
CA VAL A 626 -14.82 22.79 18.23
C VAL A 626 -15.75 21.77 17.57
N SER A 627 -16.96 21.58 18.10
CA SER A 627 -17.99 20.80 17.42
C SER A 627 -18.80 21.65 16.44
N VAL A 628 -19.50 21.03 15.51
CA VAL A 628 -20.41 21.76 14.59
C VAL A 628 -21.50 22.53 15.36
N ALA A 629 -21.98 21.99 16.48
CA ALA A 629 -22.95 22.68 17.33
C ALA A 629 -22.35 23.96 17.93
N GLN A 630 -21.14 23.88 18.47
CA GLN A 630 -20.43 25.04 19.01
C GLN A 630 -20.06 26.06 17.93
N LEU A 631 -19.78 25.62 16.69
CA LEU A 631 -19.58 26.53 15.56
C LEU A 631 -20.84 27.36 15.26
N LYS A 632 -22.01 26.72 15.22
CA LYS A 632 -23.30 27.41 15.01
C LYS A 632 -23.54 28.50 16.05
N GLU A 633 -23.17 28.25 17.29
CA GLU A 633 -23.31 29.20 18.40
C GLU A 633 -22.24 30.30 18.39
N SER A 634 -20.99 29.97 18.03
CA SER A 634 -19.85 30.90 18.14
C SER A 634 -19.72 31.86 16.97
N LEU A 635 -20.05 31.43 15.75
CA LEU A 635 -19.85 32.23 14.53
C LEU A 635 -20.59 33.57 14.54
N PRO A 636 -21.88 33.67 14.95
CA PRO A 636 -22.59 34.95 14.99
C PRO A 636 -21.88 36.01 15.83
N GLU A 637 -21.29 35.63 16.97
CA GLU A 637 -20.57 36.54 17.85
C GLU A 637 -19.20 36.90 17.31
N LEU A 638 -18.45 35.92 16.80
CA LEU A 638 -17.08 36.12 16.29
C LEU A 638 -17.04 36.97 15.01
N LEU A 639 -18.14 37.03 14.25
CA LEU A 639 -18.26 37.78 13.01
C LEU A 639 -18.88 39.17 13.19
N LYS A 640 -19.23 39.58 14.42
CA LYS A 640 -19.70 40.95 14.67
C LYS A 640 -18.59 41.95 14.33
N PRO A 641 -18.92 43.09 13.70
CA PRO A 641 -17.97 44.18 13.55
C PRO A 641 -17.44 44.60 14.92
N LYS A 642 -16.12 44.63 15.10
CA LYS A 642 -15.51 45.19 16.31
C LYS A 642 -15.83 46.70 16.33
N GLN A 643 -16.52 47.15 17.39
CA GLN A 643 -16.82 48.57 17.63
C GLN A 643 -15.55 49.39 17.87
#